data_AF-A0A8S2ATV1-F1
#
_entry.id   AF-A0A8S2ATV1-F1
#
_cell.length_a   1.000
_cell.length_b   1.000
_cell.length_c   1.000
_cell.angle_alpha   90.00
_cell.angle_beta   90.00
_cell.angle_gamma   90.00
#
_symmetry.space_group_name_H-M   'P 1'
#
loop_
_entity.id
_entity.type
_entity.pdbx_description
1 polymer ?
#
loop_
_entity_poly.entity_id
_entity_poly.type
_entity_poly.pdbx_seq_one_letter_code
_entity_poly.pdbx_strand_id
1 'polypeptide(L)'
;MQNPSTVTQESAAPVFDFFPRLRGFASRNRSPCSNSDGYALSSSNALYFNGFRTLPSRRTGKTLASLSFNTKSSAGSSLRRFISDFNSFIRFHCDKVVPESFASVGGVGLSSDENGIREDGTGGVLGEEGLPLNGVEADRPKKVLILMSDTGGGHRASAEAIKAAFNQEFGDEYQVFITDLWTDHTPWPFNQLPRSYNFLVKHGTLWKMTYYGTAPRVIHQSNFAATSTFIAREIAQGLMKYQPDIIISVHPLMQHVPLRVLRSKGLLKKIVFTTVITDLSTCHPTWFHKLVTRCYCPSTEVAKRAQKAGLETSQIKVYGLPVRPSFVKPVRPKVELRRELGMDENLPAVLLMGGGEGMGPIEATARALADALYDESLGEAVGQVLIICGRNKKLQSKLSSLDWKIPVQVKGFITKMEECMGACDCIITKAGPGTIAEAMIRGLPIILNGYIAGQEAGNVPYVVENGCGKFSKSPKEISKIVADWFGPASKELEIMSQNALRLARPEAVFKIVHDMHELVRQKNCLFLSVFRESRRVVAEMLYIIGLGLGDEKDITLRGLEAVKKSQKVYMEAYTSLLSFGLSADGLSNLEKFYGKPIILADREMVEEKAGDMIEEAIHNDVAFLVVGDPFGATTHSDLVVRAKTLGVKVEVVHNASVMNAVGICGLQLYHYGETVSIPFFTETWRPDSFYEKIKKNRSLGLHTLCLLDIRVKEPTFESLCRGGKKQYEPPRYMSVNTAIEQLLEVEQKHGDSVYGEDTQCVGFARLGSEDQTIVAGTMKQLESVDFGAPLHCLVIVGETHPVEEEMLEFYQYKSGN
;
A
#
# COMPACT_ATOMS: atom_id res chain seq x y z
N MET A 1 29.07 51.83 -25.50
CA MET A 1 29.99 51.61 -26.64
C MET A 1 31.21 50.85 -26.12
N GLN A 2 31.84 50.03 -26.97
CA GLN A 2 33.26 49.61 -26.96
C GLN A 2 33.97 49.19 -25.63
N ASN A 3 34.39 47.91 -25.60
CA ASN A 3 35.65 47.41 -25.00
C ASN A 3 36.88 47.99 -25.77
N PRO A 4 38.16 47.90 -25.31
CA PRO A 4 38.85 46.85 -24.52
C PRO A 4 39.67 47.43 -23.31
N SER A 5 40.64 46.80 -22.59
CA SER A 5 41.72 45.84 -22.94
C SER A 5 42.35 45.11 -21.73
N THR A 6 43.13 44.05 -22.00
CA THR A 6 44.08 43.35 -21.09
C THR A 6 45.46 44.04 -21.04
N VAL A 7 46.42 43.75 -20.12
CA VAL A 7 47.45 42.68 -20.20
C VAL A 7 48.46 42.77 -19.02
N THR A 8 48.76 41.64 -18.32
CA THR A 8 49.97 41.19 -17.53
C THR A 8 50.73 42.17 -16.57
N GLN A 9 51.73 41.81 -15.72
CA GLN A 9 52.43 40.54 -15.33
C GLN A 9 53.10 40.62 -13.92
N GLU A 10 53.34 39.48 -13.26
CA GLU A 10 54.51 39.04 -12.41
C GLU A 10 55.26 39.98 -11.40
N SER A 11 55.99 39.51 -10.38
CA SER A 11 56.24 38.17 -9.77
C SER A 11 56.85 38.32 -8.35
N ALA A 12 56.82 37.25 -7.52
CA ALA A 12 57.88 36.93 -6.53
C ALA A 12 57.71 35.52 -5.91
N ALA A 13 58.72 34.66 -6.05
CA ALA A 13 59.02 33.49 -5.22
C ALA A 13 60.54 33.49 -4.93
N PRO A 14 61.06 32.76 -3.91
CA PRO A 14 61.47 31.34 -4.10
C PRO A 14 61.08 30.42 -2.90
N VAL A 15 60.80 29.10 -3.02
CA VAL A 15 61.64 27.87 -3.24
C VAL A 15 62.84 27.71 -2.28
N PHE A 16 63.40 26.52 -1.93
CA PHE A 16 63.39 25.12 -2.45
C PHE A 16 63.00 24.11 -1.32
N ASP A 17 63.12 22.75 -1.34
CA ASP A 17 63.74 21.74 -2.23
C ASP A 17 62.99 20.35 -2.11
N PHE A 18 63.59 19.20 -2.42
CA PHE A 18 63.33 18.38 -3.64
C PHE A 18 63.64 16.86 -3.31
N PHE A 19 63.83 15.83 -4.18
CA PHE A 19 63.96 15.75 -5.65
C PHE A 19 63.42 14.44 -6.34
N PRO A 20 64.10 13.26 -6.40
CA PRO A 20 64.46 12.81 -7.77
C PRO A 20 64.06 11.40 -8.31
N ARG A 21 63.44 11.47 -9.51
CA ARG A 21 63.89 10.89 -10.82
C ARG A 21 63.53 9.46 -11.29
N LEU A 22 63.56 9.37 -12.63
CA LEU A 22 63.25 8.26 -13.54
C LEU A 22 64.47 7.88 -14.42
N ARG A 23 64.56 6.60 -14.82
CA ARG A 23 65.17 5.99 -16.02
C ARG A 23 64.84 4.47 -15.98
N GLY A 24 64.66 3.71 -17.06
CA GLY A 24 64.54 4.04 -18.49
C GLY A 24 64.63 2.77 -19.37
N PHE A 25 64.12 2.84 -20.61
CA PHE A 25 64.22 1.85 -21.72
C PHE A 25 63.38 0.54 -21.68
N ALA A 26 62.98 0.13 -22.89
CA ALA A 26 61.98 -0.90 -23.20
C ALA A 26 62.55 -2.05 -24.06
N SER A 27 61.80 -3.15 -24.24
CA SER A 27 61.66 -3.78 -25.57
C SER A 27 60.55 -4.86 -25.70
N ARG A 28 59.96 -4.92 -26.90
CA ARG A 28 59.34 -6.06 -27.61
C ARG A 28 58.08 -6.77 -27.07
N ASN A 29 56.98 -6.45 -27.76
CA ASN A 29 55.85 -7.30 -28.14
C ASN A 29 56.19 -8.79 -28.40
N ARG A 30 55.23 -9.70 -28.13
CA ARG A 30 54.51 -10.44 -29.20
C ARG A 30 53.28 -11.24 -28.69
N SER A 31 52.30 -11.37 -29.58
CA SER A 31 51.22 -12.38 -29.65
C SER A 31 51.69 -13.55 -30.59
N PRO A 32 50.91 -14.58 -30.99
CA PRO A 32 49.45 -14.80 -30.89
C PRO A 32 48.96 -16.27 -30.67
N CYS A 33 47.63 -16.45 -30.82
CA CYS A 33 46.85 -17.57 -31.38
C CYS A 33 47.27 -19.07 -31.38
N SER A 34 46.22 -19.89 -31.19
CA SER A 34 45.80 -21.11 -31.93
C SER A 34 46.57 -22.44 -31.83
N ASN A 35 45.78 -23.51 -31.58
CA ASN A 35 45.95 -24.91 -31.99
C ASN A 35 47.15 -25.69 -31.39
N SER A 36 47.13 -27.03 -31.25
CA SER A 36 46.07 -28.05 -31.44
C SER A 36 46.41 -29.32 -30.63
N ASP A 37 45.40 -30.15 -30.39
CA ASP A 37 45.42 -31.61 -30.23
C ASP A 37 46.59 -32.33 -29.50
N GLY A 38 46.21 -33.04 -28.43
CA GLY A 38 46.32 -34.51 -28.46
C GLY A 38 47.26 -35.21 -27.47
N TYR A 39 46.70 -36.25 -26.83
CA TYR A 39 47.39 -37.40 -26.20
C TYR A 39 48.27 -37.14 -24.95
N ALA A 40 48.36 -38.04 -23.95
CA ALA A 40 47.51 -39.19 -23.61
C ALA A 40 47.75 -39.72 -22.17
N LEU A 41 46.67 -40.21 -21.55
CA LEU A 41 46.56 -41.32 -20.57
C LEU A 41 47.42 -41.39 -19.28
N SER A 42 46.85 -42.15 -18.32
CA SER A 42 47.51 -42.88 -17.22
C SER A 42 47.90 -42.09 -15.96
N SER A 43 47.59 -42.53 -14.73
CA SER A 43 46.62 -43.57 -14.33
C SER A 43 46.11 -43.42 -12.88
N SER A 44 44.90 -43.94 -12.72
CA SER A 44 44.26 -44.53 -11.53
C SER A 44 45.07 -44.79 -10.26
N ASN A 45 44.42 -44.58 -9.11
CA ASN A 45 44.06 -45.71 -8.24
C ASN A 45 42.85 -45.37 -7.34
N ALA A 46 42.05 -46.38 -7.02
CA ALA A 46 40.84 -46.29 -6.20
C ALA A 46 40.75 -47.50 -5.26
N LEU A 47 39.96 -47.42 -4.18
CA LEU A 47 39.61 -48.59 -3.36
C LEU A 47 38.23 -48.44 -2.68
N TYR A 48 37.58 -49.59 -2.48
CA TYR A 48 36.22 -49.83 -1.96
C TYR A 48 36.22 -50.06 -0.40
N PHE A 49 35.17 -50.44 0.37
CA PHE A 49 33.79 -50.96 0.14
C PHE A 49 32.86 -50.80 1.38
N ASN A 50 31.53 -50.78 1.18
CA ASN A 50 30.37 -51.32 1.97
C ASN A 50 30.31 -51.40 3.54
N GLY A 51 29.10 -51.27 4.13
CA GLY A 51 28.87 -51.59 5.56
C GLY A 51 27.48 -51.41 6.26
N PHE A 52 26.35 -51.84 5.68
CA PHE A 52 25.03 -52.22 6.29
C PHE A 52 24.47 -51.70 7.68
N ARG A 53 23.19 -51.25 7.64
CA ARG A 53 22.05 -51.33 8.63
C ARG A 53 22.28 -51.32 10.17
N THR A 54 21.56 -50.45 10.90
CA THR A 54 20.37 -50.77 11.78
C THR A 54 19.81 -49.56 12.59
N LEU A 55 18.62 -49.74 13.18
CA LEU A 55 17.82 -48.91 14.11
C LEU A 55 17.30 -49.84 15.24
N PRO A 56 16.63 -49.42 16.36
CA PRO A 56 16.29 -48.07 16.87
C PRO A 56 16.54 -47.85 18.41
N SER A 57 16.22 -46.64 18.96
CA SER A 57 15.10 -46.45 19.94
C SER A 57 15.24 -45.34 21.03
N ARG A 58 14.06 -44.82 21.41
CA ARG A 58 13.58 -44.29 22.72
C ARG A 58 14.42 -43.33 23.62
N ARG A 59 13.93 -42.07 23.61
CA ARG A 59 13.33 -41.30 24.75
C ARG A 59 14.17 -40.85 25.97
N THR A 60 14.06 -39.53 26.20
CA THR A 60 13.87 -38.79 27.49
C THR A 60 14.97 -38.78 28.57
N GLY A 61 15.52 -37.58 28.81
CA GLY A 61 16.16 -37.17 30.06
C GLY A 61 16.37 -35.64 30.09
N LYS A 62 15.80 -34.94 31.08
CA LYS A 62 16.03 -33.50 31.31
C LYS A 62 17.03 -33.31 32.45
N THR A 63 18.06 -32.48 32.25
CA THR A 63 18.74 -31.79 33.37
C THR A 63 19.21 -30.41 32.93
N LEU A 64 19.08 -29.41 33.81
CA LEU A 64 19.75 -28.12 33.65
C LEU A 64 21.25 -28.27 33.94
N ALA A 65 22.07 -27.47 33.28
CA ALA A 65 23.41 -27.12 33.77
C ALA A 65 23.65 -25.62 33.56
N SER A 66 23.88 -24.89 34.65
CA SER A 66 24.24 -23.47 34.62
C SER A 66 25.67 -23.29 34.11
N LEU A 67 25.89 -22.33 33.20
CA LEU A 67 27.25 -21.93 32.81
C LEU A 67 27.65 -20.61 33.47
N SER A 68 28.62 -20.69 34.37
CA SER A 68 29.35 -19.53 34.87
C SER A 68 30.07 -18.82 33.73
N PHE A 69 30.15 -17.49 33.80
CA PHE A 69 31.10 -16.76 32.97
C PHE A 69 32.54 -17.21 33.28
N ASN A 70 33.35 -17.35 32.24
CA ASN A 70 34.80 -17.21 32.33
C ASN A 70 35.32 -16.52 31.06
N THR A 71 36.22 -15.55 31.22
CA THR A 71 36.57 -14.59 30.18
C THR A 71 37.87 -14.95 29.46
N LYS A 72 37.80 -15.31 28.17
CA LYS A 72 38.87 -15.08 27.19
C LYS A 72 38.38 -15.15 25.75
N SER A 73 39.13 -14.52 24.86
CA SER A 73 38.75 -14.13 23.50
C SER A 73 38.56 -15.27 22.50
N SER A 74 37.38 -15.35 21.86
CA SER A 74 37.22 -15.97 20.52
C SER A 74 35.95 -15.49 19.82
N ALA A 75 36.03 -14.36 19.10
CA ALA A 75 34.88 -13.77 18.39
C ALA A 75 34.68 -14.29 16.95
N GLY A 76 35.60 -15.11 16.42
CA GLY A 76 35.59 -15.51 15.01
C GLY A 76 34.76 -16.75 14.66
N SER A 77 34.59 -17.69 15.60
CA SER A 77 33.94 -18.98 15.32
C SER A 77 32.41 -18.91 15.35
N SER A 78 31.83 -18.16 16.28
CA SER A 78 30.38 -18.03 16.45
C SER A 78 29.68 -17.47 15.20
N LEU A 79 30.28 -16.46 14.56
CA LEU A 79 29.69 -15.82 13.38
C LEU A 79 29.68 -16.74 12.14
N ARG A 80 30.74 -17.54 11.92
CA ARG A 80 30.75 -18.53 10.83
C ARG A 80 29.74 -19.65 11.06
N ARG A 81 29.54 -20.09 12.31
CA ARG A 81 28.53 -21.10 12.64
C ARG A 81 27.12 -20.55 12.38
N PHE A 82 26.81 -19.35 12.90
CA PHE A 82 25.55 -18.66 12.65
C PHE A 82 25.25 -18.46 11.15
N ILE A 83 26.24 -18.05 10.35
CA ILE A 83 26.08 -17.91 8.89
C ILE A 83 25.87 -19.27 8.21
N SER A 84 26.55 -20.33 8.65
CA SER A 84 26.35 -21.69 8.12
C SER A 84 24.95 -22.21 8.44
N ASP A 85 24.50 -22.05 9.68
CA ASP A 85 23.21 -22.52 10.15
C ASP A 85 22.06 -21.72 9.48
N PHE A 86 22.24 -20.40 9.32
CA PHE A 86 21.34 -19.53 8.55
C PHE A 86 21.26 -19.93 7.07
N ASN A 87 22.38 -20.22 6.41
CA ASN A 87 22.39 -20.62 5.00
C ASN A 87 21.76 -22.01 4.78
N SER A 88 21.91 -22.94 5.73
CA SER A 88 21.19 -24.21 5.74
C SER A 88 19.69 -24.04 5.94
N PHE A 89 19.28 -23.13 6.84
CA PHE A 89 17.88 -22.79 7.06
C PHE A 89 17.23 -22.13 5.84
N ILE A 90 17.96 -21.23 5.14
CA ILE A 90 17.53 -20.64 3.87
C ILE A 90 17.26 -21.72 2.82
N ARG A 91 18.18 -22.67 2.60
CA ARG A 91 17.95 -23.80 1.66
C ARG A 91 16.71 -24.62 2.03
N PHE A 92 16.57 -24.99 3.30
CA PHE A 92 15.43 -25.76 3.81
C PHE A 92 14.07 -25.05 3.69
N HIS A 93 14.04 -23.74 3.39
CA HIS A 93 12.80 -23.01 3.06
C HIS A 93 12.66 -22.62 1.59
N CYS A 94 13.75 -22.53 0.82
CA CYS A 94 13.66 -22.39 -0.64
C CYS A 94 13.05 -23.63 -1.30
N ASP A 95 13.42 -24.83 -0.84
CA ASP A 95 13.02 -26.11 -1.45
C ASP A 95 11.56 -26.53 -1.13
N LYS A 96 10.74 -25.62 -0.56
CA LYS A 96 9.34 -25.88 -0.18
C LYS A 96 8.31 -24.87 -0.70
N VAL A 97 8.68 -23.99 -1.64
CA VAL A 97 7.74 -23.02 -2.23
C VAL A 97 7.16 -23.55 -3.55
N VAL A 98 6.15 -24.41 -3.43
CA VAL A 98 5.18 -24.71 -4.50
C VAL A 98 3.92 -23.86 -4.22
N PRO A 99 3.30 -23.20 -5.23
CA PRO A 99 2.15 -22.33 -5.00
C PRO A 99 0.85 -23.13 -4.84
N GLU A 100 0.42 -23.35 -3.60
CA GLU A 100 -0.97 -23.75 -3.33
C GLU A 100 -1.94 -22.60 -3.61
N SER A 101 -3.09 -22.92 -4.20
CA SER A 101 -4.14 -21.98 -4.56
C SER A 101 -4.97 -21.53 -3.35
N PHE A 102 -5.55 -20.34 -3.42
CA PHE A 102 -6.41 -19.81 -2.36
C PHE A 102 -7.77 -20.52 -2.36
N ALA A 103 -7.99 -21.40 -1.39
CA ALA A 103 -9.33 -21.78 -0.97
C ALA A 103 -10.04 -20.58 -0.30
N SER A 104 -11.36 -20.46 -0.50
CA SER A 104 -12.17 -19.42 0.13
C SER A 104 -12.36 -19.70 1.63
N VAL A 105 -12.04 -18.72 2.47
CA VAL A 105 -12.42 -18.77 3.89
C VAL A 105 -13.89 -18.35 3.99
N GLY A 106 -14.74 -19.32 4.33
CA GLY A 106 -16.18 -19.12 4.51
C GLY A 106 -16.52 -18.17 5.67
N GLY A 107 -17.76 -17.68 5.67
CA GLY A 107 -18.26 -16.75 6.69
C GLY A 107 -18.31 -17.38 8.08
N VAL A 108 -18.03 -16.56 9.10
CA VAL A 108 -18.21 -16.95 10.51
C VAL A 108 -19.70 -16.94 10.83
N GLY A 109 -20.30 -18.12 10.99
CA GLY A 109 -21.65 -18.25 11.53
C GLY A 109 -21.68 -17.80 13.00
N LEU A 110 -22.63 -16.94 13.35
CA LEU A 110 -22.97 -16.65 14.74
C LEU A 110 -24.00 -17.67 15.22
N SER A 111 -23.73 -18.32 16.34
CA SER A 111 -24.62 -19.28 16.98
C SER A 111 -25.85 -18.58 17.58
N SER A 112 -27.03 -19.14 17.34
CA SER A 112 -28.18 -18.94 18.22
C SER A 112 -27.90 -19.56 19.59
N ASP A 113 -28.47 -18.97 20.66
CA ASP A 113 -29.48 -19.68 21.46
C ASP A 113 -30.14 -18.79 22.53
N GLU A 114 -31.38 -19.17 22.85
CA GLU A 114 -32.19 -18.89 24.05
C GLU A 114 -32.64 -17.45 24.41
N ASN A 115 -33.95 -17.24 24.21
CA ASN A 115 -34.95 -16.80 25.21
C ASN A 115 -34.93 -15.38 25.79
N GLY A 116 -35.96 -14.61 25.41
CA GLY A 116 -36.31 -13.32 26.03
C GLY A 116 -37.73 -12.86 25.69
N ILE A 117 -38.76 -13.56 26.18
CA ILE A 117 -40.17 -13.18 25.96
C ILE A 117 -40.50 -11.87 26.69
N ARG A 118 -41.05 -10.89 25.96
CA ARG A 118 -42.05 -9.95 26.47
C ARG A 118 -42.83 -9.30 25.33
N GLU A 119 -44.15 -9.42 25.42
CA GLU A 119 -45.09 -8.59 24.66
C GLU A 119 -45.19 -7.21 25.31
N ASP A 120 -45.36 -6.17 24.50
CA ASP A 120 -46.38 -5.14 24.70
C ASP A 120 -46.51 -4.34 23.40
N GLY A 121 -47.74 -4.14 22.92
CA GLY A 121 -48.01 -3.60 21.59
C GLY A 121 -48.80 -2.30 21.59
N THR A 122 -48.30 -1.28 20.89
CA THR A 122 -49.10 -0.13 20.43
C THR A 122 -48.73 0.21 18.98
N GLY A 123 -49.71 0.21 18.08
CA GLY A 123 -49.50 0.61 16.68
C GLY A 123 -49.54 2.13 16.50
N GLY A 124 -48.81 2.65 15.52
CA GLY A 124 -48.69 4.09 15.28
C GLY A 124 -48.29 4.45 13.85
N VAL A 125 -49.30 4.62 13.00
CA VAL A 125 -49.37 5.51 11.81
C VAL A 125 -48.16 5.58 10.86
N LEU A 126 -48.38 5.20 9.59
CA LEU A 126 -47.52 5.58 8.47
C LEU A 126 -47.53 7.10 8.27
N GLY A 127 -46.35 7.73 8.35
CA GLY A 127 -46.15 9.12 7.93
C GLY A 127 -45.24 9.18 6.70
N GLU A 128 -45.76 9.69 5.59
CA GLU A 128 -44.94 10.05 4.43
C GLU A 128 -44.27 11.41 4.68
N GLU A 129 -42.94 11.47 4.72
CA GLU A 129 -42.21 12.74 4.58
C GLU A 129 -41.15 12.68 3.47
N GLY A 130 -41.49 13.35 2.36
CA GLY A 130 -40.60 14.03 1.41
C GLY A 130 -39.21 13.47 1.13
N LEU A 131 -39.08 12.74 0.02
CA LEU A 131 -37.80 12.64 -0.71
C LEU A 131 -37.29 14.04 -1.10
N PRO A 132 -36.09 14.47 -0.66
CA PRO A 132 -35.51 15.73 -1.11
C PRO A 132 -35.00 15.57 -2.55
N LEU A 133 -35.77 16.09 -3.51
CA LEU A 133 -35.32 16.22 -4.90
C LEU A 133 -34.23 17.28 -5.03
N ASN A 134 -32.98 16.90 -4.77
CA ASN A 134 -31.79 17.61 -5.27
C ASN A 134 -30.58 16.67 -5.34
N GLY A 135 -29.97 16.57 -6.53
CA GLY A 135 -28.85 15.68 -6.78
C GLY A 135 -27.53 16.24 -6.25
N VAL A 136 -27.12 15.79 -5.06
CA VAL A 136 -25.73 15.86 -4.60
C VAL A 136 -25.33 14.47 -4.14
N GLU A 137 -24.40 13.82 -4.84
CA GLU A 137 -23.76 12.61 -4.31
C GLU A 137 -23.00 12.99 -3.04
N ALA A 138 -23.34 12.35 -1.92
CA ALA A 138 -22.63 12.55 -0.66
C ALA A 138 -21.21 11.98 -0.78
N ASP A 139 -20.25 12.84 -1.13
CA ASP A 139 -18.85 12.47 -1.32
C ASP A 139 -18.32 11.78 -0.05
N ARG A 140 -17.84 10.54 -0.22
CA ARG A 140 -17.46 9.69 0.91
C ARG A 140 -16.33 10.35 1.70
N PRO A 141 -16.35 10.31 3.05
CA PRO A 141 -15.30 10.90 3.86
C PRO A 141 -13.92 10.32 3.49
N LYS A 142 -13.00 11.21 3.13
CA LYS A 142 -11.69 10.91 2.56
C LYS A 142 -10.75 10.45 3.66
N LYS A 143 -9.99 9.39 3.45
CA LYS A 143 -9.23 8.75 4.52
C LYS A 143 -7.76 9.16 4.51
N VAL A 144 -7.31 9.77 5.60
CA VAL A 144 -5.92 10.21 5.83
C VAL A 144 -5.23 9.23 6.77
N LEU A 145 -4.09 8.68 6.37
CA LEU A 145 -3.27 7.81 7.22
C LEU A 145 -1.90 8.43 7.47
N ILE A 146 -1.65 8.85 8.72
CA ILE A 146 -0.37 9.42 9.15
C ILE A 146 0.51 8.32 9.73
N LEU A 147 1.66 8.10 9.07
CA LEU A 147 2.67 7.11 9.47
C LEU A 147 3.74 7.78 10.34
N MET A 148 3.79 7.37 11.60
CA MET A 148 4.71 7.88 12.62
C MET A 148 5.40 6.72 13.36
N SER A 149 6.23 7.05 14.34
CA SER A 149 6.66 6.11 15.38
C SER A 149 7.04 6.88 16.65
N ASP A 150 6.91 6.28 17.84
CA ASP A 150 7.19 6.97 19.12
C ASP A 150 8.69 7.09 19.47
N THR A 151 9.48 7.52 18.49
CA THR A 151 10.91 7.82 18.58
C THR A 151 11.15 9.26 19.06
N GLY A 152 11.07 9.48 20.37
CA GLY A 152 11.37 10.79 20.98
C GLY A 152 10.27 11.85 20.87
N GLY A 153 9.05 11.46 20.46
CA GLY A 153 7.81 12.24 20.59
C GLY A 153 7.60 13.40 19.61
N GLY A 154 8.65 13.98 19.02
CA GLY A 154 8.53 15.09 18.06
C GLY A 154 7.69 14.73 16.83
N HIS A 155 7.85 13.50 16.32
CA HIS A 155 7.08 12.97 15.20
C HIS A 155 5.58 12.86 15.52
N ARG A 156 5.22 12.45 16.75
CA ARG A 156 3.83 12.43 17.22
C ARG A 156 3.25 13.84 17.27
N ALA A 157 3.97 14.82 17.81
CA ALA A 157 3.50 16.21 17.88
C ALA A 157 3.15 16.78 16.49
N SER A 158 3.94 16.48 15.45
CA SER A 158 3.63 16.86 14.07
C SER A 158 2.43 16.10 13.49
N ALA A 159 2.24 14.81 13.82
CA ALA A 159 1.07 14.03 13.41
C ALA A 159 -0.24 14.60 14.01
N GLU A 160 -0.26 14.84 15.32
CA GLU A 160 -1.43 15.40 16.01
C GLU A 160 -1.73 16.84 15.55
N ALA A 161 -0.69 17.63 15.22
CA ALA A 161 -0.87 18.97 14.65
C ALA A 161 -1.56 18.94 13.27
N ILE A 162 -1.11 18.04 12.38
CA ILE A 162 -1.70 17.85 11.04
C ILE A 162 -3.15 17.35 11.18
N LYS A 163 -3.41 16.38 12.08
CA LYS A 163 -4.77 15.91 12.37
C LYS A 163 -5.68 17.03 12.88
N ALA A 164 -5.22 17.80 13.86
CA ALA A 164 -5.99 18.93 14.38
C ALA A 164 -6.30 20.00 13.30
N ALA A 165 -5.40 20.20 12.33
CA ALA A 165 -5.65 21.10 11.21
C ALA A 165 -6.66 20.52 10.21
N PHE A 166 -6.57 19.25 9.82
CA PHE A 166 -7.61 18.63 8.97
C PHE A 166 -9.01 18.73 9.60
N ASN A 167 -9.12 18.35 10.87
CA ASN A 167 -10.37 18.44 11.64
C ASN A 167 -10.90 19.88 11.79
N GLN A 168 -10.03 20.91 11.80
CA GLN A 168 -10.43 22.31 11.89
C GLN A 168 -10.87 22.88 10.54
N GLU A 169 -10.12 22.61 9.48
CA GLU A 169 -10.28 23.27 8.17
C GLU A 169 -11.35 22.59 7.29
N PHE A 170 -11.56 21.28 7.45
CA PHE A 170 -12.44 20.47 6.58
C PHE A 170 -13.49 19.64 7.33
N GLY A 171 -13.48 19.65 8.67
CA GLY A 171 -14.43 18.88 9.48
C GLY A 171 -14.46 17.39 9.12
N ASP A 172 -15.66 16.86 8.90
CA ASP A 172 -15.89 15.43 8.60
C ASP A 172 -15.57 15.03 7.13
N GLU A 173 -15.15 15.96 6.26
CA GLU A 173 -14.67 15.61 4.90
C GLU A 173 -13.46 14.66 4.95
N TYR A 174 -12.66 14.70 6.03
CA TYR A 174 -11.47 13.88 6.22
C TYR A 174 -11.46 13.09 7.54
N GLN A 175 -11.40 11.76 7.43
CA GLN A 175 -11.16 10.87 8.57
C GLN A 175 -9.66 10.63 8.76
N VAL A 176 -9.09 11.13 9.87
CA VAL A 176 -7.64 11.12 10.11
C VAL A 176 -7.20 10.09 11.15
N PHE A 177 -6.45 9.09 10.67
CA PHE A 177 -5.84 8.01 11.45
C PHE A 177 -4.35 8.27 11.65
N ILE A 178 -3.82 7.98 12.85
CA ILE A 178 -2.39 8.06 13.19
C ILE A 178 -1.97 6.67 13.69
N THR A 179 -0.88 6.13 13.13
CA THR A 179 -0.43 4.75 13.39
C THR A 179 1.08 4.71 13.62
N ASP A 180 1.53 4.00 14.66
CA ASP A 180 2.95 3.68 14.82
C ASP A 180 3.25 2.42 14.01
N LEU A 181 3.69 2.61 12.77
CA LEU A 181 3.84 1.50 11.83
C LEU A 181 4.78 0.41 12.36
N TRP A 182 5.80 0.75 13.17
CA TRP A 182 6.69 -0.24 13.78
C TRP A 182 6.00 -1.00 14.92
N THR A 183 5.38 -0.28 15.86
CA THR A 183 4.75 -0.90 17.05
C THR A 183 3.52 -1.74 16.67
N ASP A 184 2.67 -1.22 15.78
CA ASP A 184 1.33 -1.75 15.54
C ASP A 184 1.28 -2.82 14.42
N HIS A 185 2.22 -2.76 13.46
CA HIS A 185 2.13 -3.47 12.17
C HIS A 185 3.47 -4.10 11.70
N THR A 186 4.36 -4.48 12.62
CA THR A 186 5.55 -5.29 12.31
C THR A 186 5.79 -6.41 13.34
N PRO A 187 6.53 -7.48 13.01
CA PRO A 187 6.68 -8.62 13.89
C PRO A 187 7.82 -8.38 14.88
N TRP A 188 7.98 -9.27 15.85
CA TRP A 188 9.19 -9.29 16.66
C TRP A 188 10.41 -9.62 15.76
N PRO A 189 11.57 -8.94 15.89
CA PRO A 189 11.92 -7.94 16.91
C PRO A 189 11.63 -6.48 16.53
N PHE A 190 11.11 -6.21 15.32
CA PHE A 190 10.95 -4.86 14.76
C PHE A 190 9.99 -3.98 15.58
N ASN A 191 8.92 -4.56 16.15
CA ASN A 191 8.02 -3.86 17.06
C ASN A 191 8.64 -3.40 18.39
N GLN A 192 9.87 -3.79 18.71
CA GLN A 192 10.62 -3.27 19.87
C GLN A 192 11.54 -2.08 19.52
N LEU A 193 11.64 -1.67 18.24
CA LEU A 193 12.52 -0.57 17.80
C LEU A 193 12.25 0.78 18.51
N PRO A 194 11.00 1.22 18.76
CA PRO A 194 10.76 2.48 19.46
C PRO A 194 11.21 2.44 20.93
N ARG A 195 11.12 1.27 21.57
CA ARG A 195 11.62 1.04 22.93
C ARG A 195 13.15 1.05 22.98
N SER A 196 13.82 0.45 22.00
CA SER A 196 15.30 0.44 21.96
C SER A 196 15.90 1.81 21.61
N TYR A 197 15.23 2.63 20.79
CA TYR A 197 15.63 4.02 20.50
C TYR A 197 15.90 4.84 21.78
N ASN A 198 15.01 4.74 22.77
CA ASN A 198 15.13 5.44 24.06
C ASN A 198 16.33 4.97 24.91
N PHE A 199 16.89 3.79 24.64
CA PHE A 199 18.15 3.33 25.22
C PHE A 199 19.36 3.82 24.39
N LEU A 200 19.30 3.69 23.06
CA LEU A 200 20.38 4.12 22.16
C LEU A 200 20.68 5.62 22.28
N VAL A 201 19.66 6.48 22.28
CA VAL A 201 19.83 7.94 22.33
C VAL A 201 20.47 8.42 23.64
N LYS A 202 20.25 7.70 24.75
CA LYS A 202 20.96 7.95 26.03
C LYS A 202 22.45 7.63 25.94
N HIS A 203 22.85 6.75 25.03
CA HIS A 203 24.23 6.35 24.77
C HIS A 203 24.76 7.08 23.52
N GLY A 204 25.01 8.40 23.64
CA GLY A 204 25.29 9.28 22.51
C GLY A 204 26.38 8.81 21.52
N THR A 205 27.41 8.10 21.99
CA THR A 205 28.44 7.49 21.12
C THR A 205 27.89 6.36 20.26
N LEU A 206 27.07 5.48 20.83
CA LEU A 206 26.41 4.38 20.12
C LEU A 206 25.44 4.93 19.07
N TRP A 207 24.57 5.86 19.47
CA TRP A 207 23.65 6.52 18.55
C TRP A 207 24.37 7.25 17.41
N LYS A 208 25.48 7.95 17.71
CA LYS A 208 26.31 8.60 16.69
C LYS A 208 26.86 7.59 15.66
N MET A 209 27.36 6.44 16.12
CA MET A 209 27.83 5.38 15.21
C MET A 209 26.70 4.83 14.34
N THR A 210 25.53 4.54 14.92
CA THR A 210 24.36 4.06 14.17
C THR A 210 23.92 5.07 13.11
N TYR A 211 23.69 6.34 13.49
CA TYR A 211 23.15 7.38 12.62
C TYR A 211 24.05 7.67 11.41
N TYR A 212 25.36 7.85 11.63
CA TYR A 212 26.30 8.07 10.53
C TYR A 212 26.61 6.78 9.76
N GLY A 213 26.51 5.60 10.38
CA GLY A 213 26.65 4.31 9.72
C GLY A 213 25.49 3.97 8.77
N THR A 214 24.26 4.42 9.06
CA THR A 214 23.09 4.23 8.17
C THR A 214 22.92 5.32 7.11
N ALA A 215 23.59 6.47 7.26
CA ALA A 215 23.45 7.60 6.34
C ALA A 215 23.86 7.31 4.87
N PRO A 216 24.88 6.49 4.56
CA PRO A 216 25.27 6.20 3.17
C PRO A 216 24.16 5.49 2.39
N ARG A 217 23.89 5.99 1.17
CA ARG A 217 22.76 5.55 0.33
C ARG A 217 22.73 4.04 0.09
N VAL A 218 23.88 3.44 -0.22
CA VAL A 218 24.01 1.99 -0.46
C VAL A 218 23.68 1.16 0.78
N ILE A 219 23.89 1.68 2.00
CA ILE A 219 23.63 0.96 3.24
C ILE A 219 22.13 0.99 3.55
N HIS A 220 21.50 2.17 3.67
CA HIS A 220 20.07 2.20 4.00
C HIS A 220 19.17 1.65 2.88
N GLN A 221 19.49 1.85 1.59
CA GLN A 221 18.68 1.25 0.53
C GLN A 221 18.73 -0.29 0.56
N SER A 222 19.89 -0.89 0.85
CA SER A 222 20.03 -2.35 1.01
C SER A 222 19.29 -2.86 2.25
N ASN A 223 19.45 -2.18 3.39
CA ASN A 223 18.77 -2.54 4.64
C ASN A 223 17.24 -2.45 4.50
N PHE A 224 16.71 -1.38 3.89
CA PHE A 224 15.27 -1.26 3.64
C PHE A 224 14.76 -2.26 2.61
N ALA A 225 15.54 -2.59 1.58
CA ALA A 225 15.18 -3.65 0.63
C ALA A 225 14.99 -4.99 1.37
N ALA A 226 16.00 -5.43 2.14
CA ALA A 226 15.93 -6.66 2.94
C ALA A 226 14.79 -6.63 3.96
N THR A 227 14.71 -5.58 4.78
CA THR A 227 13.66 -5.43 5.81
C THR A 227 12.25 -5.47 5.21
N SER A 228 12.05 -4.82 4.05
CA SER A 228 10.75 -4.86 3.38
C SER A 228 10.36 -6.25 2.89
N THR A 229 11.30 -7.13 2.54
CA THR A 229 10.97 -8.51 2.09
C THR A 229 10.27 -9.29 3.19
N PHE A 230 10.67 -9.10 4.45
CA PHE A 230 10.05 -9.76 5.61
C PHE A 230 8.72 -9.09 6.03
N ILE A 231 8.66 -7.75 6.00
CA ILE A 231 7.59 -6.99 6.68
C ILE A 231 6.51 -6.45 5.71
N ALA A 232 6.73 -6.52 4.39
CA ALA A 232 5.80 -5.94 3.40
C ALA A 232 4.36 -6.51 3.47
N ARG A 233 4.15 -7.76 3.92
CA ARG A 233 2.81 -8.33 4.07
C ARG A 233 2.03 -7.65 5.22
N GLU A 234 2.65 -7.51 6.38
CA GLU A 234 2.03 -6.90 7.57
C GLU A 234 1.82 -5.39 7.38
N ILE A 235 2.81 -4.68 6.82
CA ILE A 235 2.64 -3.26 6.44
C ILE A 235 1.57 -3.11 5.36
N ALA A 236 1.43 -4.04 4.41
CA ALA A 236 0.34 -4.00 3.44
C ALA A 236 -1.03 -4.20 4.11
N GLN A 237 -1.17 -5.14 5.06
CA GLN A 237 -2.40 -5.34 5.81
C GLN A 237 -2.75 -4.09 6.65
N GLY A 238 -1.77 -3.52 7.35
CA GLY A 238 -1.92 -2.28 8.12
C GLY A 238 -2.34 -1.08 7.25
N LEU A 239 -1.74 -0.90 6.07
CA LEU A 239 -2.15 0.14 5.11
C LEU A 239 -3.56 -0.13 4.55
N MET A 240 -3.87 -1.36 4.16
CA MET A 240 -5.16 -1.71 3.54
C MET A 240 -6.33 -1.68 4.52
N LYS A 241 -6.10 -1.89 5.82
CA LYS A 241 -7.12 -1.75 6.88
C LYS A 241 -7.82 -0.39 6.84
N TYR A 242 -7.09 0.69 6.57
CA TYR A 242 -7.63 2.06 6.57
C TYR A 242 -8.10 2.53 5.19
N GLN A 243 -7.74 1.84 4.10
CA GLN A 243 -8.01 2.25 2.71
C GLN A 243 -7.78 3.77 2.46
N PRO A 244 -6.58 4.32 2.75
CA PRO A 244 -6.36 5.75 2.71
C PRO A 244 -6.33 6.31 1.28
N ASP A 245 -6.97 7.46 1.08
CA ASP A 245 -6.88 8.27 -0.13
C ASP A 245 -5.55 9.07 -0.15
N ILE A 246 -5.05 9.44 1.03
CA ILE A 246 -3.73 10.07 1.24
C ILE A 246 -2.98 9.47 2.43
N ILE A 247 -1.68 9.23 2.23
CA ILE A 247 -0.72 8.80 3.24
C ILE A 247 0.28 9.94 3.52
N ILE A 248 0.56 10.16 4.80
CA ILE A 248 1.46 11.23 5.28
C ILE A 248 2.55 10.61 6.14
N SER A 249 3.81 10.62 5.67
CA SER A 249 4.96 10.22 6.49
C SER A 249 5.50 11.41 7.29
N VAL A 250 5.52 11.29 8.63
CA VAL A 250 6.14 12.29 9.54
C VAL A 250 7.42 11.77 10.20
N HIS A 251 8.02 10.69 9.70
CA HIS A 251 9.15 10.00 10.32
C HIS A 251 10.19 9.52 9.27
N PRO A 252 11.51 9.61 9.53
CA PRO A 252 12.57 9.37 8.53
C PRO A 252 12.71 7.92 8.03
N LEU A 253 11.99 6.96 8.62
CA LEU A 253 12.03 5.55 8.18
C LEU A 253 10.77 5.10 7.42
N MET A 254 9.75 5.97 7.29
CA MET A 254 8.42 5.57 6.76
C MET A 254 8.21 5.88 5.28
N GLN A 255 9.26 6.26 4.54
CA GLN A 255 9.21 6.47 3.10
C GLN A 255 9.45 5.16 2.33
N HIS A 256 10.59 4.51 2.60
CA HIS A 256 11.15 3.49 1.72
C HIS A 256 10.32 2.18 1.68
N VAL A 257 9.84 1.70 2.82
CA VAL A 257 9.05 0.45 2.88
C VAL A 257 7.61 0.66 2.40
N PRO A 258 6.86 1.68 2.88
CA PRO A 258 5.50 1.93 2.37
C PRO A 258 5.45 2.24 0.87
N LEU A 259 6.40 3.01 0.32
CA LEU A 259 6.45 3.27 -1.13
C LEU A 259 6.80 2.02 -1.96
N ARG A 260 7.56 1.06 -1.42
CA ARG A 260 7.73 -0.26 -2.06
C ARG A 260 6.43 -1.06 -2.07
N VAL A 261 5.68 -1.08 -0.97
CA VAL A 261 4.38 -1.77 -0.84
C VAL A 261 3.31 -1.15 -1.76
N LEU A 262 3.21 0.18 -1.80
CA LEU A 262 2.29 0.90 -2.70
C LEU A 262 2.64 0.67 -4.18
N ARG A 263 3.92 0.55 -4.52
CA ARG A 263 4.36 0.22 -5.88
C ARG A 263 4.04 -1.22 -6.26
N SER A 264 4.31 -2.21 -5.39
CA SER A 264 4.07 -3.63 -5.69
C SER A 264 2.58 -4.00 -5.74
N LYS A 265 1.70 -3.21 -5.12
CA LYS A 265 0.23 -3.34 -5.24
C LYS A 265 -0.41 -2.43 -6.30
N GLY A 266 0.36 -1.67 -7.09
CA GLY A 266 -0.16 -0.70 -8.07
C GLY A 266 -0.84 0.55 -7.45
N LEU A 267 -1.04 0.59 -6.14
CA LEU A 267 -1.74 1.63 -5.40
C LEU A 267 -1.05 3.00 -5.42
N LEU A 268 0.26 3.06 -5.74
CA LEU A 268 1.04 4.30 -5.85
C LEU A 268 0.45 5.33 -6.83
N LYS A 269 -0.31 4.89 -7.84
CA LYS A 269 -1.03 5.80 -8.75
C LYS A 269 -2.38 6.25 -8.20
N LYS A 270 -3.04 5.45 -7.36
CA LYS A 270 -4.33 5.79 -6.72
C LYS A 270 -4.13 6.70 -5.51
N ILE A 271 -3.40 6.23 -4.50
CA ILE A 271 -3.19 6.92 -3.22
C ILE A 271 -2.19 8.08 -3.39
N VAL A 272 -2.42 9.23 -2.74
CA VAL A 272 -1.43 10.32 -2.63
C VAL A 272 -0.41 9.95 -1.55
N PHE A 273 0.89 10.06 -1.79
CA PHE A 273 1.91 9.83 -0.76
C PHE A 273 2.74 11.09 -0.51
N THR A 274 2.76 11.55 0.73
CA THR A 274 3.49 12.75 1.14
C THR A 274 4.49 12.46 2.26
N THR A 275 5.51 13.31 2.37
CA THR A 275 6.41 13.36 3.51
C THR A 275 6.39 14.77 4.09
N VAL A 276 6.27 14.89 5.42
CA VAL A 276 6.52 16.14 6.15
C VAL A 276 7.78 15.95 6.98
N ILE A 277 8.84 16.67 6.62
CA ILE A 277 10.15 16.54 7.27
C ILE A 277 10.11 17.28 8.61
N THR A 278 10.46 16.58 9.69
CA THR A 278 10.48 17.16 11.04
C THR A 278 11.86 17.69 11.46
N ASP A 279 12.93 17.46 10.70
CA ASP A 279 14.28 17.96 11.01
C ASP A 279 14.47 19.34 10.35
N LEU A 280 14.90 20.37 11.11
CA LEU A 280 14.95 21.76 10.59
C LEU A 280 16.11 22.02 9.62
N SER A 281 17.15 21.18 9.61
CA SER A 281 18.35 21.40 8.80
C SER A 281 19.08 20.10 8.41
N THR A 282 19.74 19.40 9.35
CA THR A 282 20.57 18.21 9.06
C THR A 282 19.77 16.92 8.92
N CYS A 283 18.86 16.91 7.96
CA CYS A 283 18.02 15.75 7.66
C CYS A 283 18.86 14.52 7.29
N HIS A 284 18.51 13.37 7.89
CA HIS A 284 19.00 12.06 7.45
C HIS A 284 18.51 11.78 6.00
N PRO A 285 19.31 11.19 5.10
CA PRO A 285 18.93 11.09 3.68
C PRO A 285 17.65 10.29 3.39
N THR A 286 17.20 9.44 4.32
CA THR A 286 16.06 8.54 4.15
C THR A 286 14.70 9.24 4.11
N TRP A 287 14.63 10.51 4.58
CA TRP A 287 13.48 11.39 4.37
C TRP A 287 13.15 11.61 2.89
N PHE A 288 14.16 11.58 2.01
CA PHE A 288 14.01 11.92 0.60
C PHE A 288 13.84 10.65 -0.24
N HIS A 289 12.72 10.54 -0.96
CA HIS A 289 12.46 9.42 -1.86
C HIS A 289 11.77 9.90 -3.14
N LYS A 290 12.25 9.46 -4.31
CA LYS A 290 11.78 9.98 -5.61
C LYS A 290 10.32 9.66 -5.95
N LEU A 291 9.70 8.69 -5.26
CA LEU A 291 8.31 8.29 -5.50
C LEU A 291 7.27 9.02 -4.63
N VAL A 292 7.64 10.06 -3.88
CA VAL A 292 6.66 10.90 -3.15
C VAL A 292 5.93 11.83 -4.11
N THR A 293 4.66 12.13 -3.83
CA THR A 293 3.89 13.19 -4.50
C THR A 293 4.36 14.57 -4.02
N ARG A 294 4.60 14.72 -2.70
CA ARG A 294 5.22 15.91 -2.10
C ARG A 294 6.16 15.58 -0.94
N CYS A 295 7.09 16.50 -0.72
CA CYS A 295 8.01 16.60 0.38
C CYS A 295 7.92 18.01 0.98
N TYR A 296 7.20 18.15 2.10
CA TYR A 296 7.07 19.39 2.85
C TYR A 296 8.31 19.60 3.71
N CYS A 297 9.07 20.62 3.38
CA CYS A 297 10.33 21.00 4.00
C CYS A 297 10.09 22.14 5.01
N PRO A 298 10.67 22.09 6.23
CA PRO A 298 10.52 23.16 7.19
C PRO A 298 11.37 24.39 6.87
N SER A 299 12.49 24.22 6.15
CA SER A 299 13.40 25.30 5.76
C SER A 299 13.88 25.21 4.31
N THR A 300 14.49 26.29 3.82
CA THR A 300 15.12 26.37 2.50
C THR A 300 16.35 25.45 2.36
N GLU A 301 17.03 25.14 3.46
CA GLU A 301 18.23 24.31 3.53
C GLU A 301 17.84 22.85 3.32
N VAL A 302 16.71 22.44 3.94
CA VAL A 302 16.08 21.13 3.71
C VAL A 302 15.61 21.00 2.27
N ALA A 303 15.01 22.05 1.68
CA ALA A 303 14.62 22.05 0.26
C ALA A 303 15.81 21.89 -0.70
N LYS A 304 16.91 22.64 -0.48
CA LYS A 304 18.18 22.45 -1.22
C LYS A 304 18.71 21.02 -1.07
N ARG A 305 18.53 20.40 0.11
CA ARG A 305 18.92 19.01 0.39
C ARG A 305 18.03 17.99 -0.34
N ALA A 306 16.73 18.25 -0.46
CA ALA A 306 15.79 17.46 -1.25
C ALA A 306 16.11 17.51 -2.76
N GLN A 307 16.42 18.70 -3.29
CA GLN A 307 16.92 18.86 -4.66
C GLN A 307 18.19 18.05 -4.88
N LYS A 308 19.16 18.12 -3.96
CA LYS A 308 20.41 17.31 -4.01
C LYS A 308 20.17 15.80 -3.89
N ALA A 309 19.07 15.35 -3.29
CA ALA A 309 18.66 13.93 -3.29
C ALA A 309 18.02 13.49 -4.62
N GLY A 310 17.71 14.45 -5.51
CA GLY A 310 17.12 14.23 -6.83
C GLY A 310 15.60 14.19 -6.82
N LEU A 311 14.94 14.95 -5.94
CA LEU A 311 13.52 15.30 -6.04
C LEU A 311 13.36 16.54 -6.93
N GLU A 312 12.28 16.57 -7.69
CA GLU A 312 11.91 17.69 -8.57
C GLU A 312 11.33 18.87 -7.80
N THR A 313 11.37 20.07 -8.38
CA THR A 313 10.72 21.28 -7.84
C THR A 313 9.21 21.07 -7.64
N SER A 314 8.56 20.30 -8.51
CA SER A 314 7.15 19.86 -8.41
C SER A 314 6.84 19.12 -7.09
N GLN A 315 7.82 18.36 -6.58
CA GLN A 315 7.70 17.53 -5.39
C GLN A 315 8.04 18.29 -4.09
N ILE A 316 8.56 19.52 -4.15
CA ILE A 316 9.13 20.20 -2.98
C ILE A 316 8.29 21.43 -2.62
N LYS A 317 7.85 21.50 -1.35
CA LYS A 317 7.15 22.67 -0.79
C LYS A 317 7.85 23.13 0.49
N VAL A 318 7.95 24.44 0.72
CA VAL A 318 8.69 25.01 1.87
C VAL A 318 7.74 25.87 2.71
N TYR A 319 6.82 25.23 3.42
CA TYR A 319 5.81 25.91 4.24
C TYR A 319 6.27 26.14 5.68
N GLY A 320 7.03 25.23 6.26
CA GLY A 320 7.47 25.28 7.66
C GLY A 320 7.28 23.94 8.35
N LEU A 321 7.66 23.84 9.62
CA LEU A 321 7.33 22.70 10.46
C LEU A 321 5.86 22.83 10.92
N PRO A 322 5.01 21.79 10.80
CA PRO A 322 3.65 21.86 11.32
C PRO A 322 3.68 21.97 12.85
N VAL A 323 3.06 23.04 13.37
CA VAL A 323 2.76 23.26 14.78
C VAL A 323 1.24 23.25 14.93
N ARG A 324 0.71 22.81 16.08
CA ARG A 324 -0.74 22.65 16.27
C ARG A 324 -1.51 23.98 16.12
N PRO A 325 -2.73 23.98 15.53
CA PRO A 325 -3.55 25.19 15.36
C PRO A 325 -3.72 26.06 16.60
N SER A 326 -3.77 25.49 17.82
CA SER A 326 -3.92 26.28 19.05
C SER A 326 -2.73 27.19 19.37
N PHE A 327 -1.54 26.91 18.84
CA PHE A 327 -0.36 27.78 18.93
C PHE A 327 -0.46 29.01 18.03
N VAL A 328 -1.23 28.92 16.93
CA VAL A 328 -1.41 30.02 15.97
C VAL A 328 -2.44 31.04 16.48
N LYS A 329 -3.34 30.62 17.38
CA LYS A 329 -4.31 31.52 18.02
C LYS A 329 -3.59 32.69 18.73
N PRO A 330 -4.17 33.91 18.68
CA PRO A 330 -3.60 35.09 19.32
C PRO A 330 -3.39 34.80 20.81
N VAL A 331 -2.23 35.22 21.33
CA VAL A 331 -1.84 34.94 22.70
C VAL A 331 -2.60 35.86 23.67
N ARG A 332 -3.03 35.33 24.81
CA ARG A 332 -3.65 36.13 25.88
C ARG A 332 -2.59 37.06 26.52
N PRO A 333 -2.98 38.18 27.14
CA PRO A 333 -2.05 39.07 27.83
C PRO A 333 -1.10 38.32 28.77
N LYS A 334 0.20 38.63 28.67
CA LYS A 334 1.28 37.94 29.41
C LYS A 334 1.05 37.92 30.93
N VAL A 335 0.45 38.98 31.48
CA VAL A 335 0.05 39.09 32.90
C VAL A 335 -0.98 38.03 33.30
N GLU A 336 -2.03 37.82 32.49
CA GLU A 336 -3.07 36.80 32.75
C GLU A 336 -2.47 35.39 32.73
N LEU A 337 -1.61 35.11 31.74
CA LEU A 337 -0.94 33.82 31.60
C LEU A 337 0.02 33.54 32.77
N ARG A 338 0.75 34.56 33.23
CA ARG A 338 1.60 34.47 34.42
C ARG A 338 0.76 34.16 35.68
N ARG A 339 -0.32 34.91 35.90
CA ARG A 339 -1.26 34.71 37.03
C ARG A 339 -1.84 33.29 37.07
N GLU A 340 -2.36 32.78 35.94
CA GLU A 340 -2.90 31.42 35.86
C GLU A 340 -1.85 30.32 36.09
N LEU A 341 -0.59 30.58 35.73
CA LEU A 341 0.52 29.65 35.97
C LEU A 341 1.10 29.76 37.40
N GLY A 342 0.65 30.70 38.22
CA GLY A 342 1.20 30.99 39.54
C GLY A 342 2.58 31.67 39.50
N MET A 343 2.88 32.37 38.40
CA MET A 343 4.10 33.13 38.18
C MET A 343 3.92 34.58 38.68
N ASP A 344 5.02 35.28 38.94
CA ASP A 344 4.96 36.73 39.16
C ASP A 344 4.44 37.45 37.91
N GLU A 345 3.66 38.52 38.07
CA GLU A 345 3.02 39.20 36.95
C GLU A 345 3.98 40.08 36.15
N ASN A 346 5.04 40.61 36.78
CA ASN A 346 5.92 41.64 36.23
C ASN A 346 7.28 41.09 35.78
N LEU A 347 7.95 40.29 36.62
CA LEU A 347 9.33 39.86 36.41
C LEU A 347 9.55 39.12 35.08
N PRO A 348 10.65 39.38 34.35
CA PRO A 348 10.98 38.66 33.13
C PRO A 348 11.22 37.17 33.41
N ALA A 349 10.68 36.32 32.55
CA ALA A 349 10.50 34.90 32.83
C ALA A 349 11.17 34.00 31.79
N VAL A 350 12.06 33.10 32.23
CA VAL A 350 12.66 32.09 31.35
C VAL A 350 11.94 30.74 31.45
N LEU A 351 11.58 30.18 30.30
CA LEU A 351 11.04 28.82 30.19
C LEU A 351 12.19 27.80 30.10
N LEU A 352 12.31 26.90 31.08
CA LEU A 352 13.34 25.87 31.13
C LEU A 352 12.74 24.47 30.90
N MET A 353 13.17 23.78 29.84
CA MET A 353 12.67 22.44 29.50
C MET A 353 13.71 21.53 28.83
N GLY A 354 13.44 20.23 28.84
CA GLY A 354 14.29 19.19 28.25
C GLY A 354 13.64 18.39 27.11
N GLY A 355 12.62 18.96 26.48
CA GLY A 355 11.64 18.20 25.68
C GLY A 355 10.77 17.28 26.55
N GLY A 356 9.97 16.42 25.90
CA GLY A 356 8.96 15.59 26.58
C GLY A 356 9.48 14.67 27.69
N GLU A 357 10.74 14.24 27.61
CA GLU A 357 11.40 13.35 28.57
C GLU A 357 12.24 14.09 29.64
N GLY A 358 12.27 15.42 29.63
CA GLY A 358 13.03 16.21 30.61
C GLY A 358 14.53 15.91 30.59
N MET A 359 15.15 15.88 29.40
CA MET A 359 16.58 15.62 29.21
C MET A 359 17.46 16.86 29.46
N GLY A 360 18.71 16.63 29.87
CA GLY A 360 19.70 17.69 30.12
C GLY A 360 19.89 18.02 31.60
N PRO A 361 20.84 18.91 31.95
CA PRO A 361 21.21 19.21 33.34
C PRO A 361 20.24 20.20 34.01
N ILE A 362 18.93 19.99 33.86
CA ILE A 362 17.86 20.95 34.21
C ILE A 362 17.99 21.47 35.66
N GLU A 363 18.26 20.60 36.64
CA GLU A 363 18.46 21.02 38.03
C GLU A 363 19.64 21.98 38.20
N ALA A 364 20.78 21.69 37.56
CA ALA A 364 21.96 22.54 37.66
C ALA A 364 21.74 23.90 36.97
N THR A 365 21.01 23.91 35.84
CA THR A 365 20.59 25.15 35.17
C THR A 365 19.60 25.94 36.02
N ALA A 366 18.61 25.30 36.64
CA ALA A 366 17.65 25.95 37.53
C ALA A 366 18.34 26.61 38.75
N ARG A 367 19.28 25.91 39.39
CA ARG A 367 20.09 26.47 40.48
C ARG A 367 20.94 27.66 40.01
N ALA A 368 21.65 27.50 38.89
CA ALA A 368 22.47 28.57 38.32
C ALA A 368 21.65 29.80 37.90
N LEU A 369 20.38 29.64 37.53
CA LEU A 369 19.43 30.75 37.29
C LEU A 369 18.98 31.40 38.59
N ALA A 370 18.65 30.62 39.62
CA ALA A 370 18.24 31.14 40.93
C ALA A 370 19.35 31.94 41.63
N ASP A 371 20.62 31.63 41.37
CA ASP A 371 21.76 32.44 41.84
C ASP A 371 22.07 33.64 40.93
N ALA A 372 21.74 33.60 39.63
CA ALA A 372 22.08 34.66 38.66
C ALA A 372 20.95 35.69 38.43
N LEU A 373 19.73 35.40 38.87
CA LEU A 373 18.55 36.28 38.75
C LEU A 373 18.07 36.81 40.11
N TYR A 374 18.93 36.77 41.13
CA TYR A 374 18.70 37.34 42.46
C TYR A 374 19.75 38.43 42.72
N ASP A 375 19.32 39.63 43.09
CA ASP A 375 20.21 40.73 43.44
C ASP A 375 20.46 40.72 44.95
N GLU A 376 21.64 40.27 45.37
CA GLU A 376 22.03 40.23 46.79
C GLU A 376 22.22 41.63 47.42
N SER A 377 22.25 42.71 46.62
CA SER A 377 22.34 44.10 47.12
C SER A 377 20.98 44.76 47.35
N LEU A 378 19.95 44.36 46.59
CA LEU A 378 18.56 44.82 46.78
C LEU A 378 17.73 43.84 47.62
N GLY A 379 18.10 42.56 47.66
CA GLY A 379 17.32 41.49 48.29
C GLY A 379 16.13 41.01 47.44
N GLU A 380 16.13 41.31 46.14
CA GLU A 380 15.00 41.10 45.23
C GLU A 380 15.37 40.20 44.05
N ALA A 381 14.37 39.54 43.46
CA ALA A 381 14.52 38.77 42.25
C ALA A 381 14.42 39.68 41.02
N VAL A 382 15.43 39.66 40.14
CA VAL A 382 15.41 40.41 38.85
C VAL A 382 14.82 39.57 37.70
N GLY A 383 14.42 38.33 37.96
CA GLY A 383 13.76 37.45 37.00
C GLY A 383 13.19 36.19 37.66
N GLN A 384 12.42 35.42 36.89
CA GLN A 384 11.73 34.21 37.36
C GLN A 384 11.87 33.04 36.36
N VAL A 385 11.55 31.81 36.80
CA VAL A 385 11.73 30.59 35.99
C VAL A 385 10.45 29.74 35.95
N LEU A 386 10.00 29.38 34.74
CA LEU A 386 8.99 28.35 34.52
C LEU A 386 9.68 27.06 34.07
N ILE A 387 9.65 26.00 34.89
CA ILE A 387 10.29 24.72 34.59
C ILE A 387 9.24 23.71 34.14
N ILE A 388 9.42 23.10 32.97
CA ILE A 388 8.56 22.02 32.46
C ILE A 388 9.36 20.71 32.40
N CYS A 389 9.04 19.80 33.31
CA CYS A 389 9.72 18.51 33.45
C CYS A 389 9.18 17.43 32.48
N GLY A 390 8.06 17.68 31.81
CA GLY A 390 7.43 16.71 30.91
C GLY A 390 7.02 15.44 31.65
N ARG A 391 7.41 14.28 31.12
CA ARG A 391 7.16 12.96 31.72
C ARG A 391 8.12 12.61 32.86
N ASN A 392 9.16 13.42 33.10
CA ASN A 392 10.16 13.15 34.14
C ASN A 392 9.65 13.49 35.56
N LYS A 393 8.80 12.62 36.10
CA LYS A 393 8.19 12.79 37.43
C LYS A 393 9.20 12.83 38.57
N LYS A 394 10.33 12.11 38.47
CA LYS A 394 11.40 12.17 39.48
C LYS A 394 12.05 13.55 39.54
N LEU A 395 12.29 14.19 38.38
CA LEU A 395 12.77 15.57 38.32
C LEU A 395 11.70 16.56 38.81
N GLN A 396 10.44 16.39 38.39
CA GLN A 396 9.33 17.24 38.84
C GLN A 396 9.25 17.28 40.37
N SER A 397 9.21 16.11 41.02
CA SER A 397 9.17 16.01 42.49
C SER A 397 10.38 16.67 43.14
N LYS A 398 11.60 16.39 42.66
CA LYS A 398 12.82 16.94 43.24
C LYS A 398 12.92 18.46 43.12
N LEU A 399 12.48 19.06 42.01
CA LEU A 399 12.53 20.51 41.82
C LEU A 399 11.40 21.24 42.57
N SER A 400 10.27 20.56 42.80
CA SER A 400 9.14 21.11 43.58
C SER A 400 9.37 21.06 45.10
N SER A 401 10.39 20.31 45.56
CA SER A 401 10.76 20.15 46.97
C SER A 401 12.05 20.91 47.32
N LEU A 402 12.30 22.04 46.66
CA LEU A 402 13.43 22.92 46.90
C LEU A 402 12.90 24.33 47.12
N ASP A 403 13.43 25.01 48.13
CA ASP A 403 13.26 26.44 48.29
C ASP A 403 14.15 27.17 47.28
N TRP A 404 13.62 28.22 46.64
CA TRP A 404 14.29 28.96 45.58
C TRP A 404 14.41 30.44 45.97
N LYS A 405 15.56 31.06 45.69
CA LYS A 405 15.81 32.51 45.92
C LYS A 405 14.88 33.43 45.13
N ILE A 406 14.31 32.93 44.03
CA ILE A 406 13.48 33.66 43.06
C ILE A 406 12.17 32.89 42.83
N PRO A 407 11.13 33.50 42.23
CA PRO A 407 9.94 32.76 41.83
C PRO A 407 10.26 31.66 40.81
N VAL A 408 10.01 30.40 41.18
CA VAL A 408 10.19 29.23 40.32
C VAL A 408 8.92 28.39 40.30
N GLN A 409 8.32 28.25 39.12
CA GLN A 409 7.13 27.40 38.91
C GLN A 409 7.50 26.07 38.26
N VAL A 410 7.28 24.96 38.96
CA VAL A 410 7.65 23.62 38.49
C VAL A 410 6.41 22.86 38.02
N LYS A 411 6.32 22.59 36.72
CA LYS A 411 5.20 21.87 36.08
C LYS A 411 5.66 20.52 35.52
N GLY A 412 4.71 19.59 35.38
CA GLY A 412 4.92 18.25 34.84
C GLY A 412 4.84 18.21 33.31
N PHE A 413 3.95 17.37 32.78
CA PHE A 413 3.57 17.39 31.37
C PHE A 413 2.51 18.48 31.14
N ILE A 414 2.69 19.27 30.09
CA ILE A 414 1.81 20.39 29.71
C ILE A 414 1.23 20.10 28.33
N THR A 415 -0.09 20.24 28.18
CA THR A 415 -0.80 20.18 26.89
C THR A 415 -0.76 21.54 26.17
N LYS A 416 -1.04 22.62 26.90
CA LYS A 416 -1.10 24.00 26.40
C LYS A 416 0.25 24.74 26.46
N MET A 417 1.28 24.25 25.75
CA MET A 417 2.59 24.93 25.71
C MET A 417 2.51 26.37 25.18
N GLU A 418 1.47 26.70 24.40
CA GLU A 418 1.20 28.03 23.85
C GLU A 418 0.90 29.10 24.90
N GLU A 419 0.42 28.71 26.08
CA GLU A 419 0.20 29.57 27.24
C GLU A 419 1.50 29.73 28.04
N CYS A 420 2.21 28.62 28.28
CA CYS A 420 3.52 28.63 28.97
C CYS A 420 4.57 29.44 28.21
N MET A 421 4.62 29.35 26.88
CA MET A 421 5.49 30.19 26.06
C MET A 421 5.02 31.65 26.02
N GLY A 422 3.71 31.90 26.07
CA GLY A 422 3.17 33.27 26.12
C GLY A 422 3.45 34.01 27.43
N ALA A 423 3.59 33.29 28.55
CA ALA A 423 3.97 33.84 29.85
C ALA A 423 5.46 34.24 29.96
N CYS A 424 6.31 33.72 29.07
CA CYS A 424 7.77 33.84 29.13
C CYS A 424 8.36 34.81 28.10
N ASP A 425 9.64 35.10 28.27
CA ASP A 425 10.40 36.13 27.56
C ASP A 425 11.61 35.53 26.81
N CYS A 426 12.14 34.40 27.28
CA CYS A 426 13.09 33.55 26.55
C CYS A 426 12.92 32.07 26.92
N ILE A 427 13.57 31.17 26.19
CA ILE A 427 13.47 29.71 26.40
C ILE A 427 14.84 29.01 26.41
N ILE A 428 15.07 28.16 27.41
CA ILE A 428 16.18 27.21 27.47
C ILE A 428 15.64 25.81 27.13
N THR A 429 16.14 25.21 26.05
CA THR A 429 15.70 23.88 25.59
C THR A 429 16.82 23.11 24.89
N LYS A 430 16.68 21.78 24.75
CA LYS A 430 17.44 21.06 23.72
C LYS A 430 16.97 21.47 22.33
N ALA A 431 17.78 21.22 21.30
CA ALA A 431 17.49 21.58 19.89
C ALA A 431 16.40 20.71 19.21
N GLY A 432 15.32 20.43 19.93
CA GLY A 432 14.14 19.74 19.41
C GLY A 432 13.39 20.61 18.40
N PRO A 433 13.11 20.10 17.19
CA PRO A 433 12.63 20.92 16.08
C PRO A 433 11.24 21.53 16.34
N GLY A 434 10.33 20.77 16.96
CA GLY A 434 9.00 21.25 17.37
C GLY A 434 9.09 22.44 18.30
N THR A 435 9.82 22.30 19.41
CA THR A 435 10.00 23.36 20.42
C THR A 435 10.69 24.60 19.87
N ILE A 436 11.62 24.45 18.91
CA ILE A 436 12.23 25.59 18.20
C ILE A 436 11.18 26.34 17.35
N ALA A 437 10.33 25.64 16.61
CA ALA A 437 9.27 26.27 15.82
C ALA A 437 8.18 26.91 16.68
N GLU A 438 7.75 26.22 17.75
CA GLU A 438 6.82 26.73 18.78
C GLU A 438 7.37 28.02 19.44
N ALA A 439 8.65 28.04 19.82
CA ALA A 439 9.32 29.19 20.40
C ALA A 439 9.40 30.38 19.44
N MET A 440 9.73 30.16 18.16
CA MET A 440 9.75 31.23 17.16
C MET A 440 8.35 31.81 16.89
N ILE A 441 7.30 30.98 16.87
CA ILE A 441 5.90 31.44 16.75
C ILE A 441 5.47 32.32 17.93
N ARG A 442 6.03 32.12 19.12
CA ARG A 442 5.83 32.99 20.30
C ARG A 442 6.95 34.04 20.48
N GLY A 443 7.84 34.21 19.50
CA GLY A 443 8.90 35.22 19.52
C GLY A 443 9.94 35.07 20.63
N LEU A 444 10.14 33.88 21.18
CA LEU A 444 11.06 33.63 22.28
C LEU A 444 12.50 33.38 21.78
N PRO A 445 13.50 34.20 22.18
CA PRO A 445 14.91 33.91 21.97
C PRO A 445 15.33 32.63 22.67
N ILE A 446 16.12 31.82 21.96
CA ILE A 446 16.35 30.41 22.31
C ILE A 446 17.78 30.21 22.81
N ILE A 447 17.94 29.66 24.02
CA ILE A 447 19.22 29.12 24.50
C ILE A 447 19.19 27.60 24.33
N LEU A 448 19.96 27.12 23.35
CA LEU A 448 20.07 25.69 23.06
C LEU A 448 21.06 25.01 24.01
N ASN A 449 20.53 24.23 24.96
CA ASN A 449 21.30 23.57 26.03
C ASN A 449 21.95 22.23 25.63
N GLY A 450 21.59 21.70 24.45
CA GLY A 450 22.01 20.39 23.98
C GLY A 450 21.25 19.95 22.73
N TYR A 451 21.60 18.79 22.19
CA TYR A 451 20.98 18.19 20.99
C TYR A 451 21.23 16.68 20.96
N ILE A 452 20.31 15.91 20.39
CA ILE A 452 20.54 14.52 20.00
C ILE A 452 21.56 14.49 18.85
N ALA A 453 22.66 13.75 19.03
CA ALA A 453 23.77 13.70 18.07
C ALA A 453 23.29 13.23 16.68
N GLY A 454 23.79 13.88 15.62
CA GLY A 454 23.42 13.59 14.23
C GLY A 454 22.05 14.13 13.82
N GLN A 455 20.99 13.79 14.58
CA GLN A 455 19.59 14.14 14.28
C GLN A 455 19.30 15.64 14.50
N GLU A 456 19.55 16.16 15.70
CA GLU A 456 19.21 17.54 16.08
C GLU A 456 20.38 18.52 15.88
N ALA A 457 21.58 18.03 15.53
CA ALA A 457 22.81 18.83 15.53
C ALA A 457 22.76 20.07 14.59
N GLY A 458 22.15 19.95 13.41
CA GLY A 458 21.96 21.06 12.47
C GLY A 458 20.89 22.07 12.85
N ASN A 459 20.04 21.75 13.82
CA ASN A 459 19.05 22.69 14.34
C ASN A 459 19.74 23.81 15.17
N VAL A 460 20.99 23.60 15.61
CA VAL A 460 21.80 24.62 16.31
C VAL A 460 22.23 25.76 15.37
N PRO A 461 22.93 25.51 14.24
CA PRO A 461 23.15 26.52 13.20
C PRO A 461 21.88 27.30 12.81
N TYR A 462 20.77 26.59 12.59
CA TYR A 462 19.51 27.20 12.17
C TYR A 462 18.94 28.23 13.16
N VAL A 463 19.24 28.13 14.46
CA VAL A 463 18.85 29.13 15.47
C VAL A 463 19.91 30.23 15.61
N VAL A 464 21.20 29.86 15.61
CA VAL A 464 22.30 30.79 15.92
C VAL A 464 22.67 31.67 14.72
N GLU A 465 22.82 31.11 13.52
CA GLU A 465 23.19 31.85 12.30
C GLU A 465 22.11 32.83 11.86
N ASN A 466 20.85 32.53 12.20
CA ASN A 466 19.69 33.41 11.99
C ASN A 466 19.47 34.45 13.10
N GLY A 467 20.35 34.51 14.12
CA GLY A 467 20.25 35.48 15.21
C GLY A 467 18.97 35.33 16.05
N CYS A 468 18.46 34.11 16.20
CA CYS A 468 17.26 33.80 17.00
C CYS A 468 17.60 33.21 18.39
N GLY A 469 18.89 33.08 18.71
CA GLY A 469 19.33 32.44 19.93
C GLY A 469 20.83 32.19 20.04
N LYS A 470 21.23 31.56 21.15
CA LYS A 470 22.61 31.18 21.51
C LYS A 470 22.69 29.69 21.82
N PHE A 471 23.91 29.13 21.84
CA PHE A 471 24.16 27.73 22.21
C PHE A 471 25.21 27.64 23.32
N SER A 472 24.86 27.01 24.44
CA SER A 472 25.82 26.63 25.49
C SER A 472 25.32 25.40 26.23
N LYS A 473 26.24 24.53 26.65
CA LYS A 473 25.94 23.38 27.52
C LYS A 473 26.22 23.66 29.01
N SER A 474 26.79 24.82 29.35
CA SER A 474 27.26 25.13 30.70
C SER A 474 26.16 25.82 31.51
N PRO A 475 25.68 25.25 32.64
CA PRO A 475 24.64 25.87 33.46
C PRO A 475 24.94 27.32 33.87
N LYS A 476 26.21 27.65 34.19
CA LYS A 476 26.64 29.01 34.56
C LYS A 476 26.67 29.98 33.38
N GLU A 477 26.95 29.50 32.18
CA GLU A 477 26.97 30.35 30.98
C GLU A 477 25.54 30.59 30.48
N ILE A 478 24.69 29.56 30.52
CA ILE A 478 23.24 29.67 30.27
C ILE A 478 22.62 30.70 31.22
N SER A 479 22.88 30.60 32.53
CA SER A 479 22.28 31.54 33.48
C SER A 479 22.83 32.96 33.36
N LYS A 480 24.12 33.12 33.04
CA LYS A 480 24.67 34.43 32.69
C LYS A 480 23.96 35.02 31.47
N ILE A 481 23.76 34.25 30.38
CA ILE A 481 23.07 34.77 29.18
C ILE A 481 21.65 35.26 29.51
N VAL A 482 20.92 34.58 30.40
CA VAL A 482 19.58 35.04 30.82
C VAL A 482 19.67 36.30 31.69
N ALA A 483 20.61 36.38 32.63
CA ALA A 483 20.81 37.58 33.45
C ALA A 483 21.25 38.78 32.61
N ASP A 484 22.18 38.58 31.65
CA ASP A 484 22.56 39.58 30.66
C ASP A 484 21.32 40.05 29.87
N TRP A 485 20.51 39.12 29.33
CA TRP A 485 19.29 39.43 28.56
C TRP A 485 18.18 40.11 29.37
N PHE A 486 18.05 39.83 30.67
CA PHE A 486 17.03 40.46 31.52
C PHE A 486 17.49 41.80 32.12
N GLY A 487 18.78 42.17 31.95
CA GLY A 487 19.31 43.48 32.31
C GLY A 487 20.07 44.16 31.15
N PRO A 488 21.42 44.16 31.16
CA PRO A 488 22.25 45.01 30.30
C PRO A 488 22.15 44.72 28.79
N ALA A 489 21.73 43.51 28.40
CA ALA A 489 21.58 43.05 27.03
C ALA A 489 20.11 42.84 26.61
N SER A 490 19.16 43.49 27.28
CA SER A 490 17.72 43.51 26.94
C SER A 490 17.45 43.87 25.47
N LYS A 491 18.19 44.83 24.90
CA LYS A 491 18.10 45.15 23.45
C LYS A 491 18.54 43.99 22.54
N GLU A 492 19.45 43.13 22.99
CA GLU A 492 19.83 41.91 22.26
C GLU A 492 18.68 40.90 22.27
N LEU A 493 18.01 40.72 23.42
CA LEU A 493 16.82 39.87 23.57
C LEU A 493 15.69 40.34 22.63
N GLU A 494 15.38 41.64 22.60
CA GLU A 494 14.38 42.22 21.69
C GLU A 494 14.72 41.97 20.20
N ILE A 495 15.97 42.18 19.79
CA ILE A 495 16.42 41.91 18.42
C ILE A 495 16.28 40.43 18.07
N MET A 496 16.67 39.52 18.97
CA MET A 496 16.49 38.08 18.76
C MET A 496 15.02 37.68 18.72
N SER A 497 14.16 38.35 19.49
CA SER A 497 12.71 38.14 19.49
C SER A 497 12.10 38.49 18.13
N GLN A 498 12.47 39.65 17.58
CA GLN A 498 12.03 40.08 16.25
C GLN A 498 12.60 39.21 15.13
N ASN A 499 13.84 38.70 15.28
CA ASN A 499 14.40 37.71 14.35
C ASN A 499 13.61 36.40 14.36
N ALA A 500 13.26 35.90 15.55
CA ALA A 500 12.46 34.70 15.75
C ALA A 500 11.06 34.84 15.13
N LEU A 501 10.37 35.97 15.35
CA LEU A 501 9.09 36.27 14.72
C LEU A 501 9.19 36.37 13.19
N ARG A 502 10.26 36.97 12.64
CA ARG A 502 10.49 37.08 11.18
C ARG A 502 10.73 35.72 10.50
N LEU A 503 11.20 34.73 11.24
CA LEU A 503 11.39 33.34 10.76
C LEU A 503 10.24 32.40 11.13
N ALA A 504 9.31 32.84 11.99
CA ALA A 504 8.13 32.09 12.37
C ALA A 504 7.26 31.75 11.17
N ARG A 505 6.68 30.55 11.20
CA ARG A 505 5.80 30.03 10.15
C ARG A 505 4.52 29.46 10.78
N PRO A 506 3.69 30.29 11.45
CA PRO A 506 2.46 29.81 12.10
C PRO A 506 1.54 29.08 11.10
N GLU A 507 1.39 29.65 9.90
CA GLU A 507 0.59 29.10 8.80
C GLU A 507 1.12 27.80 8.18
N ALA A 508 2.20 27.22 8.72
CA ALA A 508 2.82 26.02 8.16
C ALA A 508 1.83 24.84 8.11
N VAL A 509 1.09 24.58 9.19
CA VAL A 509 0.17 23.43 9.25
C VAL A 509 -1.00 23.59 8.28
N PHE A 510 -1.60 24.78 8.21
CA PHE A 510 -2.70 25.09 7.30
C PHE A 510 -2.25 24.99 5.84
N LYS A 511 -1.12 25.59 5.46
CA LYS A 511 -0.57 25.51 4.09
C LYS A 511 -0.20 24.09 3.68
N ILE A 512 0.19 23.23 4.65
CA ILE A 512 0.41 21.80 4.40
C ILE A 512 -0.93 21.09 4.13
N VAL A 513 -1.94 21.22 4.99
CA VAL A 513 -3.22 20.51 4.77
C VAL A 513 -4.01 21.04 3.57
N HIS A 514 -3.88 22.32 3.21
CA HIS A 514 -4.48 22.89 2.00
C HIS A 514 -3.79 22.42 0.70
N ASP A 515 -2.45 22.32 0.63
CA ASP A 515 -1.77 21.67 -0.51
C ASP A 515 -2.04 20.15 -0.55
N MET A 516 -2.28 19.50 0.59
CA MET A 516 -2.73 18.09 0.64
C MET A 516 -4.17 17.91 0.16
N HIS A 517 -5.11 18.77 0.57
CA HIS A 517 -6.48 18.79 0.06
C HIS A 517 -6.46 18.99 -1.44
N GLU A 518 -5.77 20.02 -1.94
CA GLU A 518 -5.63 20.26 -3.37
C GLU A 518 -4.90 19.13 -4.11
N LEU A 519 -4.05 18.32 -3.48
CA LEU A 519 -3.48 17.12 -4.14
C LEU A 519 -4.45 15.95 -4.23
N VAL A 520 -5.31 15.74 -3.23
CA VAL A 520 -6.36 14.71 -3.28
C VAL A 520 -7.46 15.17 -4.23
N ARG A 521 -7.85 16.44 -4.14
CA ARG A 521 -8.77 17.10 -5.06
C ARG A 521 -8.23 17.12 -6.48
N GLN A 522 -6.95 17.38 -6.73
CA GLN A 522 -6.34 17.30 -8.08
C GLN A 522 -6.05 15.86 -8.51
N LYS A 523 -6.01 14.86 -7.61
CA LYS A 523 -6.10 13.46 -8.02
C LYS A 523 -7.48 13.15 -8.57
N ASN A 524 -8.54 13.46 -7.80
CA ASN A 524 -9.92 13.27 -8.22
C ASN A 524 -10.24 14.13 -9.44
N CYS A 525 -9.79 15.38 -9.48
CA CYS A 525 -10.00 16.30 -10.59
C CYS A 525 -9.14 15.97 -11.80
N LEU A 526 -7.91 15.45 -11.71
CA LEU A 526 -7.21 14.96 -12.92
C LEU A 526 -7.90 13.71 -13.46
N PHE A 527 -8.41 12.84 -12.58
CA PHE A 527 -9.29 11.72 -12.92
C PHE A 527 -10.66 12.17 -13.48
N LEU A 528 -11.04 13.45 -13.31
CA LEU A 528 -12.28 14.05 -13.83
C LEU A 528 -12.05 15.16 -14.88
N SER A 529 -10.80 15.55 -15.22
CA SER A 529 -10.48 16.68 -16.09
C SER A 529 -9.70 16.27 -17.34
N VAL A 530 -8.95 15.16 -17.27
CA VAL A 530 -8.69 14.31 -18.45
C VAL A 530 -10.03 13.89 -19.10
N PHE A 531 -11.09 13.81 -18.29
CA PHE A 531 -12.49 13.62 -18.70
C PHE A 531 -13.25 14.89 -19.15
N ARG A 532 -12.71 16.12 -19.00
CA ARG A 532 -13.52 17.36 -19.10
C ARG A 532 -13.00 18.46 -20.03
N GLU A 533 -11.70 18.51 -20.31
CA GLU A 533 -11.11 19.59 -21.13
C GLU A 533 -11.17 19.31 -22.65
N SER A 534 -11.97 18.33 -23.12
CA SER A 534 -12.16 18.06 -24.57
C SER A 534 -13.44 17.28 -24.91
N ARG A 535 -14.63 17.80 -24.57
CA ARG A 535 -15.86 17.37 -25.28
C ARG A 535 -17.04 18.35 -25.27
N ARG A 536 -17.74 18.38 -26.42
CA ARG A 536 -19.17 18.73 -26.50
C ARG A 536 -19.98 17.58 -25.87
N VAL A 537 -21.19 17.88 -25.41
CA VAL A 537 -22.09 16.89 -24.80
C VAL A 537 -22.38 15.73 -25.76
N VAL A 538 -21.72 14.60 -25.48
CA VAL A 538 -22.06 13.25 -25.93
C VAL A 538 -21.91 12.38 -24.69
N ALA A 539 -22.85 11.47 -24.42
CA ALA A 539 -22.67 10.50 -23.35
C ALA A 539 -21.58 9.49 -23.74
N GLU A 540 -20.87 8.96 -22.75
CA GLU A 540 -19.81 7.96 -22.92
C GLU A 540 -20.21 6.73 -22.09
N MET A 541 -20.36 5.59 -22.77
CA MET A 541 -20.97 4.37 -22.23
C MET A 541 -20.29 3.11 -22.80
N LEU A 542 -20.00 2.15 -21.93
CA LEU A 542 -19.73 0.76 -22.32
C LEU A 542 -21.05 -0.03 -22.34
N TYR A 543 -21.55 -0.37 -23.52
CA TYR A 543 -22.66 -1.32 -23.67
C TYR A 543 -22.09 -2.74 -23.69
N ILE A 544 -22.58 -3.60 -22.81
CA ILE A 544 -22.28 -5.04 -22.85
C ILE A 544 -23.53 -5.76 -23.32
N ILE A 545 -23.46 -6.39 -24.48
CA ILE A 545 -24.64 -6.80 -25.26
C ILE A 545 -24.59 -8.30 -25.51
N GLY A 546 -25.62 -9.00 -25.01
CA GLY A 546 -25.90 -10.38 -25.36
C GLY A 546 -26.41 -10.50 -26.79
N LEU A 547 -25.75 -11.32 -27.60
CA LEU A 547 -26.14 -11.58 -28.98
C LEU A 547 -27.22 -12.66 -29.12
N GLY A 548 -27.52 -13.43 -28.06
CA GLY A 548 -28.32 -14.65 -28.16
C GLY A 548 -27.49 -15.83 -28.66
N LEU A 549 -28.15 -16.90 -29.12
CA LEU A 549 -27.51 -18.22 -29.27
C LEU A 549 -27.40 -18.70 -30.72
N GLY A 550 -28.32 -18.28 -31.59
CA GLY A 550 -28.37 -18.63 -33.01
C GLY A 550 -27.59 -17.67 -33.90
N ASP A 551 -28.29 -16.94 -34.78
CA ASP A 551 -27.68 -16.11 -35.83
C ASP A 551 -27.70 -14.60 -35.53
N GLU A 552 -27.17 -13.76 -36.43
CA GLU A 552 -27.03 -12.31 -36.23
C GLU A 552 -28.34 -11.53 -35.95
N LYS A 553 -29.51 -12.17 -36.10
CA LYS A 553 -30.84 -11.62 -35.84
C LYS A 553 -31.32 -11.86 -34.41
N ASP A 554 -30.69 -12.76 -33.65
CA ASP A 554 -31.00 -13.00 -32.22
C ASP A 554 -30.70 -11.77 -31.34
N ILE A 555 -29.86 -10.84 -31.83
CA ILE A 555 -29.58 -9.59 -31.11
C ILE A 555 -30.87 -8.79 -30.89
N THR A 556 -31.17 -8.47 -29.63
CA THR A 556 -32.35 -7.66 -29.32
C THR A 556 -32.31 -6.30 -30.03
N LEU A 557 -33.47 -5.72 -30.36
CA LEU A 557 -33.55 -4.41 -31.01
C LEU A 557 -32.76 -3.33 -30.24
N ARG A 558 -32.78 -3.37 -28.90
CA ARG A 558 -31.96 -2.49 -28.03
C ARG A 558 -30.46 -2.72 -28.22
N GLY A 559 -30.04 -3.97 -28.38
CA GLY A 559 -28.65 -4.32 -28.69
C GLY A 559 -28.22 -3.77 -30.05
N LEU A 560 -29.06 -3.95 -31.07
CA LEU A 560 -28.80 -3.43 -32.42
C LEU A 560 -28.75 -1.89 -32.47
N GLU A 561 -29.62 -1.21 -31.70
CA GLU A 561 -29.59 0.24 -31.52
C GLU A 561 -28.32 0.71 -30.80
N ALA A 562 -27.92 0.03 -29.71
CA ALA A 562 -26.69 0.32 -28.99
C ALA A 562 -25.45 0.14 -29.89
N VAL A 563 -25.36 -0.96 -30.65
CA VAL A 563 -24.29 -1.18 -31.65
C VAL A 563 -24.24 -0.07 -32.70
N LYS A 564 -25.40 0.36 -33.22
CA LYS A 564 -25.48 1.43 -34.23
C LYS A 564 -25.11 2.80 -33.65
N LYS A 565 -25.40 3.04 -32.38
CA LYS A 565 -24.99 4.23 -31.62
C LYS A 565 -23.48 4.24 -31.33
N SER A 566 -22.90 3.10 -30.95
CA SER A 566 -21.50 2.98 -30.58
C SER A 566 -20.53 3.37 -31.68
N GLN A 567 -19.46 4.05 -31.28
CA GLN A 567 -18.36 4.50 -32.14
C GLN A 567 -17.38 3.37 -32.44
N LYS A 568 -17.28 2.38 -31.54
CA LYS A 568 -16.55 1.12 -31.74
C LYS A 568 -17.36 -0.07 -31.25
N VAL A 569 -17.15 -1.21 -31.89
CA VAL A 569 -17.82 -2.48 -31.61
C VAL A 569 -16.74 -3.55 -31.45
N TYR A 570 -16.71 -4.21 -30.30
CA TYR A 570 -15.84 -5.32 -29.98
C TYR A 570 -16.66 -6.61 -29.85
N MET A 571 -16.10 -7.78 -30.18
CA MET A 571 -16.79 -9.07 -30.10
C MET A 571 -15.87 -10.14 -29.50
N GLU A 572 -16.36 -10.86 -28.49
CA GLU A 572 -15.62 -11.90 -27.76
C GLU A 572 -15.33 -13.12 -28.65
N ALA A 573 -14.11 -13.21 -29.19
CA ALA A 573 -13.79 -14.15 -30.26
C ALA A 573 -13.75 -15.62 -29.82
N TYR A 574 -13.35 -15.91 -28.58
CA TYR A 574 -13.15 -17.30 -28.12
C TYR A 574 -14.43 -18.04 -27.71
N THR A 575 -15.54 -17.31 -27.56
CA THR A 575 -16.90 -17.87 -27.45
C THR A 575 -17.67 -17.73 -28.76
N SER A 576 -17.58 -16.56 -29.42
CA SER A 576 -18.51 -16.16 -30.48
C SER A 576 -18.15 -16.66 -31.88
N LEU A 577 -16.95 -17.20 -32.12
CA LEU A 577 -16.55 -17.66 -33.44
C LEU A 577 -17.37 -18.85 -33.96
N LEU A 578 -17.94 -19.71 -33.09
CA LEU A 578 -18.69 -20.89 -33.53
C LEU A 578 -20.21 -20.80 -33.44
N SER A 579 -20.80 -20.18 -32.40
CA SER A 579 -22.27 -20.10 -32.30
C SER A 579 -22.89 -19.37 -33.51
N PHE A 580 -22.26 -18.27 -33.95
CA PHE A 580 -22.64 -17.52 -35.14
C PHE A 580 -22.11 -18.11 -36.45
N GLY A 581 -21.58 -19.34 -36.43
CA GLY A 581 -21.11 -20.06 -37.61
C GLY A 581 -20.09 -19.29 -38.45
N LEU A 582 -19.14 -18.58 -37.83
CA LEU A 582 -18.31 -17.57 -38.51
C LEU A 582 -17.30 -18.19 -39.47
N SER A 583 -17.77 -18.46 -40.70
CA SER A 583 -16.95 -18.61 -41.90
C SER A 583 -16.11 -17.34 -42.16
N ALA A 584 -15.24 -17.39 -43.17
CA ALA A 584 -14.49 -16.21 -43.61
C ALA A 584 -15.40 -15.01 -43.96
N ASP A 585 -16.66 -15.28 -44.37
CA ASP A 585 -17.65 -14.27 -44.71
C ASP A 585 -18.60 -13.93 -43.55
N GLY A 586 -18.68 -14.76 -42.49
CA GLY A 586 -19.63 -14.58 -41.38
C GLY A 586 -19.44 -13.27 -40.61
N LEU A 587 -18.18 -12.88 -40.35
CA LEU A 587 -17.88 -11.58 -39.74
C LEU A 587 -18.32 -10.43 -40.65
N SER A 588 -18.14 -10.57 -41.97
CA SER A 588 -18.56 -9.57 -42.96
C SER A 588 -20.10 -9.44 -43.03
N ASN A 589 -20.84 -10.55 -42.83
CA ASN A 589 -22.29 -10.53 -42.72
C ASN A 589 -22.75 -9.74 -41.46
N LEU A 590 -22.13 -9.98 -40.30
CA LEU A 590 -22.36 -9.21 -39.07
C LEU A 590 -22.05 -7.71 -39.25
N GLU A 591 -20.86 -7.37 -39.78
CA GLU A 591 -20.47 -5.98 -40.04
C GLU A 591 -21.44 -5.26 -40.99
N LYS A 592 -21.91 -5.97 -42.02
CA LYS A 592 -22.89 -5.49 -43.01
C LYS A 592 -24.30 -5.33 -42.43
N PHE A 593 -24.75 -6.22 -41.55
CA PHE A 593 -26.07 -6.15 -40.91
C PHE A 593 -26.13 -5.07 -39.81
N TYR A 594 -25.06 -4.94 -39.03
CA TYR A 594 -24.93 -3.90 -38.00
C TYR A 594 -24.57 -2.53 -38.58
N GLY A 595 -23.91 -2.48 -39.75
CA GLY A 595 -23.44 -1.24 -40.38
C GLY A 595 -22.20 -0.64 -39.68
N LYS A 596 -21.38 -1.49 -39.07
CA LYS A 596 -20.22 -1.12 -38.23
C LYS A 596 -19.09 -2.13 -38.43
N PRO A 597 -17.81 -1.70 -38.44
CA PRO A 597 -16.69 -2.63 -38.35
C PRO A 597 -16.62 -3.24 -36.95
N ILE A 598 -16.23 -4.51 -36.85
CA ILE A 598 -16.21 -5.29 -35.60
C ILE A 598 -14.77 -5.69 -35.26
N ILE A 599 -14.33 -5.34 -34.05
CA ILE A 599 -13.00 -5.65 -33.53
C ILE A 599 -13.07 -6.97 -32.75
N LEU A 600 -12.47 -8.03 -33.28
CA LEU A 600 -12.40 -9.32 -32.58
C LEU A 600 -11.48 -9.21 -31.34
N ALA A 601 -12.08 -9.31 -30.15
CA ALA A 601 -11.40 -9.35 -28.87
C ALA A 601 -11.11 -10.81 -28.47
N ASP A 602 -9.84 -11.22 -28.47
CA ASP A 602 -9.46 -12.55 -27.99
C ASP A 602 -9.24 -12.59 -26.47
N ARG A 603 -8.90 -13.78 -25.94
CA ARG A 603 -8.78 -14.00 -24.50
C ARG A 603 -7.72 -13.11 -23.85
N GLU A 604 -6.62 -12.82 -24.55
CA GLU A 604 -5.59 -11.89 -24.07
C GLU A 604 -6.12 -10.44 -24.05
N MET A 605 -7.02 -10.08 -24.96
CA MET A 605 -7.72 -8.79 -24.93
C MET A 605 -8.78 -8.69 -23.82
N VAL A 606 -9.60 -9.72 -23.59
CA VAL A 606 -10.73 -9.66 -22.63
C VAL A 606 -10.28 -9.90 -21.18
N GLU A 607 -9.35 -10.84 -20.94
CA GLU A 607 -8.84 -11.10 -19.59
C GLU A 607 -7.70 -10.13 -19.23
N GLU A 608 -6.59 -10.11 -19.98
CA GLU A 608 -5.40 -9.33 -19.61
C GLU A 608 -5.51 -7.83 -19.96
N LYS A 609 -5.96 -7.49 -21.19
CA LYS A 609 -5.87 -6.11 -21.74
C LYS A 609 -7.19 -5.35 -21.84
N ALA A 610 -8.25 -5.76 -21.14
CA ALA A 610 -9.52 -5.05 -21.24
C ALA A 610 -9.46 -3.60 -20.70
N GLY A 611 -8.37 -3.24 -20.01
CA GLY A 611 -8.03 -1.85 -19.72
C GLY A 611 -7.97 -0.98 -20.98
N ASP A 612 -7.45 -1.49 -22.09
CA ASP A 612 -7.37 -0.78 -23.37
C ASP A 612 -8.78 -0.45 -23.91
N MET A 613 -9.68 -1.45 -23.94
CA MET A 613 -11.08 -1.27 -24.36
C MET A 613 -11.87 -0.36 -23.40
N ILE A 614 -11.60 -0.43 -22.10
CA ILE A 614 -12.24 0.46 -21.11
C ILE A 614 -11.69 1.88 -21.21
N GLU A 615 -10.40 2.09 -21.50
CA GLU A 615 -9.81 3.41 -21.77
C GLU A 615 -10.38 4.03 -23.05
N GLU A 616 -10.75 3.22 -24.04
CA GLU A 616 -11.54 3.70 -25.18
C GLU A 616 -12.98 4.04 -24.80
N ALA A 617 -13.61 3.30 -23.88
CA ALA A 617 -14.96 3.58 -23.36
C ALA A 617 -15.03 4.74 -22.34
N ILE A 618 -13.90 5.16 -21.77
CA ILE A 618 -13.74 6.46 -21.09
C ILE A 618 -13.97 7.61 -22.08
N HIS A 619 -13.70 7.39 -23.37
CA HIS A 619 -13.69 8.43 -24.40
C HIS A 619 -14.70 8.18 -25.53
N ASN A 620 -15.51 7.13 -25.51
CA ASN A 620 -16.40 6.77 -26.62
C ASN A 620 -17.59 5.94 -26.14
N ASP A 621 -18.69 5.96 -26.89
CA ASP A 621 -19.71 4.90 -26.77
C ASP A 621 -19.13 3.62 -27.41
N VAL A 622 -18.91 2.58 -26.62
CA VAL A 622 -18.30 1.31 -27.03
C VAL A 622 -19.27 0.16 -26.78
N ALA A 623 -19.52 -0.65 -27.80
CA ALA A 623 -20.26 -1.90 -27.66
C ALA A 623 -19.28 -3.07 -27.50
N PHE A 624 -19.55 -3.97 -26.55
CA PHE A 624 -18.85 -5.25 -26.38
C PHE A 624 -19.87 -6.39 -26.47
N LEU A 625 -19.69 -7.26 -27.46
CA LEU A 625 -20.63 -8.30 -27.88
C LEU A 625 -20.22 -9.67 -27.35
N VAL A 626 -21.17 -10.39 -26.76
CA VAL A 626 -21.00 -11.67 -26.06
C VAL A 626 -22.07 -12.67 -26.53
N VAL A 627 -21.72 -13.95 -26.70
CA VAL A 627 -22.72 -15.00 -26.99
C VAL A 627 -23.69 -15.17 -25.83
N GLY A 628 -24.97 -15.34 -26.16
CA GLY A 628 -26.02 -15.56 -25.19
C GLY A 628 -26.28 -14.31 -24.36
N ASP A 629 -26.15 -14.45 -23.03
CA ASP A 629 -26.32 -13.36 -22.07
C ASP A 629 -24.97 -12.99 -21.41
N PRO A 630 -24.67 -11.69 -21.19
CA PRO A 630 -23.44 -11.23 -20.55
C PRO A 630 -23.10 -11.78 -19.16
N PHE A 631 -24.05 -12.36 -18.43
CA PHE A 631 -23.81 -12.96 -17.11
C PHE A 631 -24.24 -14.41 -16.98
N GLY A 632 -25.05 -14.94 -17.91
CA GLY A 632 -25.60 -16.30 -17.81
C GLY A 632 -24.55 -17.40 -17.61
N ALA A 633 -23.43 -17.34 -18.32
CA ALA A 633 -22.38 -18.39 -18.25
C ALA A 633 -20.95 -17.87 -18.53
N THR A 634 -20.66 -16.59 -18.28
CA THR A 634 -19.40 -15.94 -18.74
C THR A 634 -18.70 -15.09 -17.66
N THR A 635 -17.43 -14.74 -17.89
CA THR A 635 -16.55 -14.06 -16.92
C THR A 635 -16.70 -12.54 -16.87
N HIS A 636 -17.58 -11.94 -17.70
CA HIS A 636 -17.68 -10.49 -17.93
C HIS A 636 -18.15 -9.67 -16.72
N SER A 637 -18.56 -10.30 -15.63
CA SER A 637 -18.75 -9.63 -14.34
C SER A 637 -17.49 -8.84 -13.91
N ASP A 638 -16.29 -9.37 -14.19
CA ASP A 638 -15.04 -8.65 -13.91
C ASP A 638 -14.81 -7.45 -14.85
N LEU A 639 -15.22 -7.53 -16.12
CA LEU A 639 -15.20 -6.40 -17.06
C LEU A 639 -16.09 -5.25 -16.55
N VAL A 640 -17.29 -5.57 -16.06
CA VAL A 640 -18.21 -4.60 -15.43
C VAL A 640 -17.58 -3.95 -14.20
N VAL A 641 -16.93 -4.74 -13.34
CA VAL A 641 -16.24 -4.24 -12.14
C VAL A 641 -15.08 -3.33 -12.52
N ARG A 642 -14.25 -3.71 -13.50
CA ARG A 642 -13.14 -2.87 -14.02
C ARG A 642 -13.66 -1.55 -14.59
N ALA A 643 -14.69 -1.59 -15.43
CA ALA A 643 -15.29 -0.39 -16.06
C ALA A 643 -15.91 0.57 -15.02
N LYS A 644 -16.76 0.07 -14.13
CA LYS A 644 -17.38 0.89 -13.06
C LYS A 644 -16.33 1.44 -12.08
N THR A 645 -15.26 0.69 -11.79
CA THR A 645 -14.13 1.16 -10.97
C THR A 645 -13.33 2.30 -11.63
N LEU A 646 -13.43 2.44 -12.96
CA LEU A 646 -12.81 3.51 -13.73
C LEU A 646 -13.77 4.67 -14.04
N GLY A 647 -15.00 4.65 -13.51
CA GLY A 647 -16.01 5.70 -13.70
C GLY A 647 -16.77 5.62 -15.03
N VAL A 648 -16.48 4.63 -15.88
CA VAL A 648 -17.20 4.39 -17.13
C VAL A 648 -18.61 3.91 -16.79
N LYS A 649 -19.62 4.54 -17.40
CA LYS A 649 -21.00 4.05 -17.30
C LYS A 649 -21.12 2.75 -18.07
N VAL A 650 -21.78 1.76 -17.48
CA VAL A 650 -22.00 0.45 -18.10
C VAL A 650 -23.49 0.18 -18.21
N GLU A 651 -23.96 -0.01 -19.43
CA GLU A 651 -25.32 -0.48 -19.73
C GLU A 651 -25.24 -1.94 -20.19
N VAL A 652 -26.12 -2.79 -19.66
CA VAL A 652 -26.17 -4.22 -20.02
C VAL A 652 -27.44 -4.48 -20.81
N VAL A 653 -27.29 -5.06 -21.99
CA VAL A 653 -28.40 -5.53 -22.82
C VAL A 653 -28.43 -7.05 -22.74
N HIS A 654 -29.38 -7.56 -21.97
CA HIS A 654 -29.61 -8.99 -21.77
C HIS A 654 -30.18 -9.67 -23.03
N ASN A 655 -30.00 -10.98 -23.12
CA ASN A 655 -30.56 -11.82 -24.19
C ASN A 655 -30.76 -13.28 -23.71
N ALA A 656 -31.15 -14.19 -24.60
CA ALA A 656 -31.26 -15.62 -24.29
C ALA A 656 -29.91 -16.24 -23.88
N SER A 657 -29.91 -17.24 -22.99
CA SER A 657 -28.71 -17.94 -22.52
C SER A 657 -28.91 -19.46 -22.54
N VAL A 658 -27.82 -20.22 -22.61
CA VAL A 658 -27.86 -21.69 -22.42
C VAL A 658 -28.57 -22.07 -21.11
N MET A 659 -28.40 -21.26 -20.05
CA MET A 659 -28.99 -21.46 -18.73
C MET A 659 -30.52 -21.54 -18.72
N ASN A 660 -31.20 -20.86 -19.65
CA ASN A 660 -32.66 -20.90 -19.76
C ASN A 660 -33.15 -21.59 -21.05
N ALA A 661 -32.34 -21.62 -22.11
CA ALA A 661 -32.68 -22.31 -23.35
C ALA A 661 -32.76 -23.84 -23.19
N VAL A 662 -32.01 -24.46 -22.27
CA VAL A 662 -32.08 -25.93 -22.03
C VAL A 662 -33.45 -26.43 -21.58
N GLY A 663 -34.33 -25.54 -21.07
CA GLY A 663 -35.72 -25.86 -20.76
C GLY A 663 -36.55 -26.30 -21.97
N ILE A 664 -36.03 -26.18 -23.20
CA ILE A 664 -36.64 -26.76 -24.41
C ILE A 664 -36.84 -28.29 -24.32
N CYS A 665 -36.04 -29.01 -23.53
CA CYS A 665 -36.24 -30.44 -23.29
C CYS A 665 -37.45 -30.77 -22.37
N GLY A 666 -38.13 -29.74 -21.85
CA GLY A 666 -39.28 -29.85 -20.96
C GLY A 666 -38.96 -29.95 -19.47
N LEU A 667 -37.70 -30.18 -19.09
CA LEU A 667 -37.25 -30.11 -17.70
C LEU A 667 -37.46 -28.70 -17.13
N GLN A 668 -38.04 -28.61 -15.94
CA GLN A 668 -38.42 -27.36 -15.30
C GLN A 668 -37.18 -26.61 -14.81
N LEU A 669 -36.97 -25.39 -15.30
CA LEU A 669 -35.84 -24.53 -14.93
C LEU A 669 -35.74 -24.27 -13.41
N TYR A 670 -36.84 -24.42 -12.66
CA TYR A 670 -36.87 -24.29 -11.20
C TYR A 670 -36.26 -25.48 -10.45
N HIS A 671 -36.15 -26.64 -11.11
CA HIS A 671 -35.57 -27.88 -10.57
C HIS A 671 -34.10 -28.10 -10.98
N TYR A 672 -33.46 -27.10 -11.59
CA TYR A 672 -32.02 -27.13 -11.84
C TYR A 672 -31.24 -26.70 -10.60
N GLY A 673 -30.24 -27.51 -10.23
CA GLY A 673 -29.32 -27.23 -9.13
C GLY A 673 -28.13 -26.36 -9.51
N GLU A 674 -27.01 -26.53 -8.80
CA GLU A 674 -25.79 -25.80 -9.08
C GLU A 674 -25.15 -26.27 -10.40
N THR A 675 -25.17 -25.42 -11.43
CA THR A 675 -24.50 -25.66 -12.72
C THR A 675 -23.01 -25.95 -12.55
N VAL A 676 -22.50 -26.91 -13.30
CA VAL A 676 -21.09 -27.33 -13.29
C VAL A 676 -20.42 -27.09 -14.63
N SER A 677 -19.08 -27.09 -14.63
CA SER A 677 -18.26 -27.08 -15.84
C SER A 677 -17.40 -28.33 -15.88
N ILE A 678 -17.37 -29.02 -17.02
CA ILE A 678 -16.60 -30.24 -17.24
C ILE A 678 -15.35 -29.88 -18.08
N PRO A 679 -14.16 -29.73 -17.47
CA PRO A 679 -12.92 -29.39 -18.18
C PRO A 679 -12.33 -30.60 -18.93
N PHE A 680 -11.60 -30.39 -20.02
CA PHE A 680 -10.81 -31.45 -20.66
C PHE A 680 -9.68 -31.92 -19.72
N PHE A 681 -9.58 -33.23 -19.57
CA PHE A 681 -8.49 -33.91 -18.87
C PHE A 681 -7.20 -33.93 -19.69
N THR A 682 -6.08 -34.02 -18.98
CA THR A 682 -4.76 -34.31 -19.56
C THR A 682 -4.14 -35.54 -18.89
N GLU A 683 -2.93 -35.93 -19.29
CA GLU A 683 -2.16 -36.99 -18.63
C GLU A 683 -1.81 -36.65 -17.17
N THR A 684 -1.69 -35.36 -16.83
CA THR A 684 -1.19 -34.87 -15.54
C THR A 684 -2.23 -34.09 -14.73
N TRP A 685 -3.38 -33.74 -15.32
CA TRP A 685 -4.42 -32.94 -14.67
C TRP A 685 -5.82 -33.49 -15.02
N ARG A 686 -6.45 -34.10 -14.01
CA ARG A 686 -7.78 -34.73 -14.09
C ARG A 686 -8.65 -34.26 -12.92
N PRO A 687 -9.16 -33.01 -12.98
CA PRO A 687 -9.93 -32.42 -11.89
C PRO A 687 -11.37 -32.94 -11.86
N ASP A 688 -11.86 -33.21 -10.67
CA ASP A 688 -13.15 -33.84 -10.38
C ASP A 688 -14.04 -33.00 -9.44
N SER A 689 -13.72 -31.71 -9.28
CA SER A 689 -14.43 -30.79 -8.38
C SER A 689 -15.89 -30.50 -8.76
N PHE A 690 -16.36 -30.97 -9.93
CA PHE A 690 -17.77 -31.00 -10.30
C PHE A 690 -18.55 -32.15 -9.64
N TYR A 691 -17.90 -33.23 -9.24
CA TYR A 691 -18.55 -34.47 -8.75
C TYR A 691 -19.42 -34.22 -7.51
N GLU A 692 -18.86 -33.59 -6.48
CA GLU A 692 -19.58 -33.24 -5.25
C GLU A 692 -20.77 -32.29 -5.48
N LYS A 693 -20.74 -31.49 -6.56
CA LYS A 693 -21.88 -30.63 -6.94
C LYS A 693 -23.00 -31.42 -7.59
N ILE A 694 -22.67 -32.32 -8.53
CA ILE A 694 -23.63 -33.25 -9.15
C ILE A 694 -24.27 -34.13 -8.06
N LYS A 695 -23.45 -34.67 -7.14
CA LYS A 695 -23.86 -35.46 -5.97
C LYS A 695 -24.82 -34.71 -5.05
N LYS A 696 -24.53 -33.45 -4.74
CA LYS A 696 -25.41 -32.57 -3.96
C LYS A 696 -26.72 -32.24 -4.69
N ASN A 697 -26.69 -31.98 -6.00
CA ASN A 697 -27.90 -31.72 -6.78
C ASN A 697 -28.80 -32.95 -6.80
N ARG A 698 -28.23 -34.13 -7.13
CA ARG A 698 -28.96 -35.40 -7.21
C ARG A 698 -29.53 -35.87 -5.87
N SER A 699 -28.82 -35.65 -4.76
CA SER A 699 -29.36 -35.91 -3.40
C SER A 699 -30.47 -34.95 -2.95
N LEU A 700 -30.78 -33.92 -3.76
CA LEU A 700 -31.91 -33.01 -3.60
C LEU A 700 -32.96 -33.17 -4.73
N GLY A 701 -32.85 -34.21 -5.56
CA GLY A 701 -33.72 -34.44 -6.72
C GLY A 701 -33.49 -33.48 -7.90
N LEU A 702 -32.49 -32.60 -7.86
CA LEU A 702 -32.31 -31.52 -8.84
C LEU A 702 -31.56 -32.00 -10.10
N HIS A 703 -32.01 -31.56 -11.28
CA HIS A 703 -31.24 -31.74 -12.51
C HIS A 703 -29.95 -30.89 -12.47
N THR A 704 -28.90 -31.33 -13.17
CA THR A 704 -27.63 -30.59 -13.23
C THR A 704 -27.27 -30.23 -14.66
N LEU A 705 -27.13 -28.95 -14.96
CA LEU A 705 -26.55 -28.47 -16.21
C LEU A 705 -25.02 -28.58 -16.14
N CYS A 706 -24.45 -29.28 -17.11
CA CYS A 706 -23.02 -29.47 -17.33
C CYS A 706 -22.59 -28.68 -18.58
N LEU A 707 -21.91 -27.55 -18.36
CA LEU A 707 -21.26 -26.78 -19.41
C LEU A 707 -19.93 -27.46 -19.77
N LEU A 708 -19.60 -27.55 -21.05
CA LEU A 708 -18.47 -28.37 -21.54
C LEU A 708 -17.28 -27.48 -21.96
N ASP A 709 -16.06 -28.01 -21.87
CA ASP A 709 -14.83 -27.22 -22.05
C ASP A 709 -14.65 -26.64 -23.46
N ILE A 710 -14.08 -25.43 -23.52
CA ILE A 710 -13.82 -24.66 -24.73
C ILE A 710 -12.36 -24.16 -24.67
N ARG A 711 -11.51 -24.75 -25.52
CA ARG A 711 -10.07 -24.47 -25.58
C ARG A 711 -9.71 -23.83 -26.91
N VAL A 712 -9.60 -22.51 -26.92
CA VAL A 712 -9.31 -21.69 -28.11
C VAL A 712 -8.03 -20.89 -27.86
N LYS A 713 -7.08 -20.94 -28.82
CA LYS A 713 -5.75 -20.32 -28.71
C LYS A 713 -4.95 -20.73 -27.46
N GLU A 714 -4.97 -22.02 -27.09
CA GLU A 714 -4.01 -22.50 -26.09
C GLU A 714 -2.58 -22.46 -26.68
N PRO A 715 -1.60 -21.84 -25.99
CA PRO A 715 -0.23 -21.77 -26.49
C PRO A 715 0.48 -23.12 -26.33
N THR A 716 1.16 -23.60 -27.38
CA THR A 716 1.82 -24.92 -27.35
C THR A 716 2.87 -24.99 -26.24
N PHE A 717 2.99 -26.16 -25.59
CA PHE A 717 3.92 -26.35 -24.47
C PHE A 717 5.39 -26.01 -24.84
N GLU A 718 5.81 -26.32 -26.08
CA GLU A 718 7.14 -25.96 -26.58
C GLU A 718 7.31 -24.43 -26.75
N SER A 719 6.24 -23.72 -27.11
CA SER A 719 6.21 -22.26 -27.23
C SER A 719 6.10 -21.53 -25.88
N LEU A 720 5.67 -22.21 -24.81
CA LEU A 720 5.78 -21.69 -23.44
C LEU A 720 7.21 -21.87 -22.90
N CYS A 721 7.85 -23.00 -23.22
CA CYS A 721 9.21 -23.32 -22.77
C CYS A 721 10.31 -22.48 -23.46
N ARG A 722 10.11 -22.10 -24.74
CA ARG A 722 11.04 -21.23 -25.48
C ARG A 722 10.40 -19.85 -25.67
N GLY A 723 10.94 -18.82 -25.00
CA GLY A 723 10.43 -17.45 -24.99
C GLY A 723 10.54 -16.70 -26.34
N GLY A 724 9.79 -17.17 -27.33
CA GLY A 724 9.69 -16.62 -28.68
C GLY A 724 8.25 -16.26 -29.06
N LYS A 725 7.92 -16.40 -30.34
CA LYS A 725 6.59 -16.06 -30.86
C LYS A 725 5.57 -17.14 -30.49
N LYS A 726 4.56 -16.79 -29.67
CA LYS A 726 3.46 -17.69 -29.26
C LYS A 726 2.90 -18.45 -30.48
N GLN A 727 3.07 -19.78 -30.50
CA GLN A 727 2.34 -20.68 -31.39
C GLN A 727 1.13 -21.24 -30.63
N TYR A 728 0.02 -21.41 -31.33
CA TYR A 728 -1.27 -21.78 -30.74
C TYR A 728 -1.79 -23.10 -31.33
N GLU A 729 -2.43 -23.90 -30.49
CA GLU A 729 -3.12 -25.13 -30.90
C GLU A 729 -4.46 -24.82 -31.61
N PRO A 730 -4.93 -25.71 -32.52
CA PRO A 730 -6.25 -25.57 -33.11
C PRO A 730 -7.34 -25.63 -32.04
N PRO A 731 -8.46 -24.92 -32.21
CA PRO A 731 -9.48 -24.83 -31.18
C PRO A 731 -10.19 -26.17 -30.97
N ARG A 732 -10.36 -26.56 -29.71
CA ARG A 732 -11.02 -27.81 -29.27
C ARG A 732 -12.25 -27.47 -28.44
N TYR A 733 -13.35 -28.17 -28.73
CA TYR A 733 -14.63 -28.05 -28.04
C TYR A 733 -15.01 -29.45 -27.57
N MET A 734 -15.44 -29.58 -26.32
CA MET A 734 -15.82 -30.88 -25.75
C MET A 734 -17.20 -31.31 -26.27
N SER A 735 -17.29 -32.55 -26.76
CA SER A 735 -18.57 -33.16 -27.12
C SER A 735 -19.29 -33.76 -25.92
N VAL A 736 -20.58 -34.05 -26.07
CA VAL A 736 -21.36 -34.82 -25.06
C VAL A 736 -20.69 -36.16 -24.77
N ASN A 737 -20.15 -36.83 -25.79
CA ASN A 737 -19.48 -38.12 -25.69
C ASN A 737 -18.27 -38.04 -24.73
N THR A 738 -17.33 -37.11 -24.98
CA THR A 738 -16.15 -36.94 -24.11
C THR A 738 -16.49 -36.39 -22.72
N ALA A 739 -17.59 -35.63 -22.59
CA ALA A 739 -18.10 -35.26 -21.28
C ALA A 739 -18.54 -36.49 -20.47
N ILE A 740 -19.23 -37.44 -21.11
CA ILE A 740 -19.71 -38.68 -20.50
C ILE A 740 -18.54 -39.62 -20.17
N GLU A 741 -17.59 -39.82 -21.10
CA GLU A 741 -16.35 -40.59 -20.86
C GLU A 741 -15.66 -40.13 -19.56
N GLN A 742 -15.43 -38.81 -19.41
CA GLN A 742 -14.78 -38.24 -18.24
C GLN A 742 -15.65 -38.28 -16.98
N LEU A 743 -16.97 -38.13 -17.10
CA LEU A 743 -17.89 -38.27 -15.97
C LEU A 743 -17.82 -39.71 -15.42
N LEU A 744 -17.92 -40.72 -16.29
CA LEU A 744 -17.86 -42.13 -15.92
C LEU A 744 -16.49 -42.52 -15.35
N GLU A 745 -15.38 -41.99 -15.87
CA GLU A 745 -14.05 -42.15 -15.26
C GLU A 745 -14.01 -41.61 -13.83
N VAL A 746 -14.62 -40.46 -13.57
CA VAL A 746 -14.67 -39.86 -12.22
C VAL A 746 -15.57 -40.67 -11.28
N GLU A 747 -16.69 -41.22 -11.74
CA GLU A 747 -17.50 -42.14 -10.93
C GLU A 747 -16.70 -43.40 -10.58
N GLN A 748 -16.00 -44.03 -11.53
CA GLN A 748 -15.14 -45.19 -11.27
C GLN A 748 -14.01 -44.91 -10.26
N LYS A 749 -13.59 -43.64 -10.14
CA LYS A 749 -12.56 -43.17 -9.19
C LYS A 749 -13.10 -42.97 -7.77
N HIS A 750 -14.34 -42.50 -7.61
CA HIS A 750 -14.95 -42.23 -6.29
C HIS A 750 -15.75 -43.43 -5.77
N GLY A 751 -16.59 -44.04 -6.61
CA GLY A 751 -17.39 -45.22 -6.28
C GLY A 751 -18.61 -44.96 -5.39
N ASP A 752 -19.03 -43.71 -5.22
CA ASP A 752 -20.21 -43.34 -4.41
C ASP A 752 -21.56 -43.69 -5.09
N SER A 753 -21.54 -44.18 -6.34
CA SER A 753 -22.72 -44.53 -7.15
C SER A 753 -23.66 -43.34 -7.38
N VAL A 754 -23.10 -42.15 -7.64
CA VAL A 754 -23.85 -40.91 -7.82
C VAL A 754 -24.58 -40.89 -9.15
N TYR A 755 -23.90 -41.34 -10.20
CA TYR A 755 -24.45 -41.59 -11.53
C TYR A 755 -23.74 -42.83 -12.13
N GLY A 756 -23.96 -43.12 -13.41
CA GLY A 756 -23.38 -44.29 -14.09
C GLY A 756 -24.00 -44.50 -15.47
N GLU A 757 -23.60 -45.59 -16.15
CA GLU A 757 -23.97 -45.90 -17.55
C GLU A 757 -25.48 -45.75 -17.84
N ASP A 758 -26.35 -46.20 -16.93
CA ASP A 758 -27.81 -46.17 -17.06
C ASP A 758 -28.48 -44.86 -16.59
N THR A 759 -27.70 -43.85 -16.15
CA THR A 759 -28.26 -42.58 -15.67
C THR A 759 -28.85 -41.77 -16.82
N GLN A 760 -30.11 -41.34 -16.67
CA GLN A 760 -30.79 -40.51 -17.66
C GLN A 760 -30.16 -39.11 -17.75
N CYS A 761 -29.95 -38.69 -18.98
CA CYS A 761 -29.30 -37.45 -19.37
C CYS A 761 -30.00 -36.86 -20.60
N VAL A 762 -29.76 -35.57 -20.87
CA VAL A 762 -30.13 -34.92 -22.13
C VAL A 762 -28.89 -34.24 -22.70
N GLY A 763 -28.46 -34.68 -23.87
CA GLY A 763 -27.41 -34.02 -24.65
C GLY A 763 -28.00 -32.97 -25.59
N PHE A 764 -27.31 -31.84 -25.72
CA PHE A 764 -27.70 -30.72 -26.57
C PHE A 764 -26.53 -30.31 -27.45
N ALA A 765 -26.81 -29.93 -28.69
CA ALA A 765 -25.87 -29.31 -29.61
C ALA A 765 -26.52 -28.16 -30.37
N ARG A 766 -25.78 -27.07 -30.56
CA ARG A 766 -26.18 -25.88 -31.35
C ARG A 766 -27.54 -25.31 -30.92
N LEU A 767 -27.79 -25.33 -29.61
CA LEU A 767 -29.03 -24.93 -28.97
C LEU A 767 -29.39 -23.46 -29.32
N GLY A 768 -30.51 -23.26 -30.02
CA GLY A 768 -30.92 -21.97 -30.58
C GLY A 768 -30.70 -21.81 -32.09
N SER A 769 -29.92 -22.67 -32.73
CA SER A 769 -29.74 -22.71 -34.19
C SER A 769 -30.85 -23.50 -34.89
N GLU A 770 -31.08 -23.25 -36.19
CA GLU A 770 -32.05 -24.00 -37.00
C GLU A 770 -31.75 -25.51 -37.05
N ASP A 771 -30.48 -25.89 -36.94
CA ASP A 771 -29.99 -27.27 -36.99
C ASP A 771 -29.69 -27.86 -35.60
N GLN A 772 -30.25 -27.29 -34.53
CA GLN A 772 -30.06 -27.76 -33.16
C GLN A 772 -30.40 -29.25 -32.97
N THR A 773 -29.65 -29.94 -32.12
CA THR A 773 -29.84 -31.38 -31.84
C THR A 773 -30.03 -31.58 -30.34
N ILE A 774 -31.07 -32.32 -29.95
CA ILE A 774 -31.44 -32.60 -28.56
C ILE A 774 -31.78 -34.08 -28.48
N VAL A 775 -31.10 -34.84 -27.61
CA VAL A 775 -31.34 -36.27 -27.43
C VAL A 775 -31.33 -36.62 -25.94
N ALA A 776 -32.42 -37.21 -25.47
CA ALA A 776 -32.58 -37.74 -24.12
C ALA A 776 -32.31 -39.25 -24.08
N GLY A 777 -31.59 -39.73 -23.07
CA GLY A 777 -31.27 -41.15 -22.93
C GLY A 777 -30.26 -41.42 -21.83
N THR A 778 -29.89 -42.68 -21.65
CA THR A 778 -28.85 -43.05 -20.68
C THR A 778 -27.48 -42.51 -21.09
N MET A 779 -26.58 -42.28 -20.14
CA MET A 779 -25.19 -41.89 -20.43
C MET A 779 -24.56 -42.79 -21.50
N LYS A 780 -24.73 -44.11 -21.40
CA LYS A 780 -24.24 -45.10 -22.37
C LYS A 780 -24.84 -44.96 -23.78
N GLN A 781 -26.09 -44.55 -23.89
CA GLN A 781 -26.70 -44.26 -25.19
C GLN A 781 -26.11 -42.99 -25.79
N LEU A 782 -26.06 -41.90 -25.02
CA LEU A 782 -25.58 -40.60 -25.49
C LEU A 782 -24.08 -40.56 -25.79
N GLU A 783 -23.29 -41.43 -25.15
CA GLU A 783 -21.88 -41.70 -25.48
C GLU A 783 -21.70 -42.12 -26.95
N SER A 784 -22.69 -42.80 -27.54
CA SER A 784 -22.66 -43.31 -28.92
C SER A 784 -23.29 -42.40 -29.98
N VAL A 785 -23.95 -41.31 -29.60
CA VAL A 785 -24.69 -40.41 -30.50
C VAL A 785 -23.75 -39.41 -31.19
N ASP A 786 -23.86 -39.25 -32.51
CA ASP A 786 -23.22 -38.12 -33.20
C ASP A 786 -24.08 -36.85 -33.06
N PHE A 787 -23.71 -36.01 -32.11
CA PHE A 787 -24.34 -34.70 -31.90
C PHE A 787 -23.93 -33.65 -32.95
N GLY A 788 -23.02 -33.97 -33.88
CA GLY A 788 -22.53 -33.07 -34.90
C GLY A 788 -21.64 -31.94 -34.36
N ALA A 789 -21.70 -30.77 -34.99
CA ALA A 789 -20.81 -29.65 -34.67
C ALA A 789 -21.11 -28.98 -33.30
N PRO A 790 -20.09 -28.44 -32.60
CA PRO A 790 -20.25 -27.67 -31.35
C PRO A 790 -21.01 -26.34 -31.57
N LEU A 791 -21.48 -25.64 -30.53
CA LEU A 791 -21.32 -25.89 -29.09
C LEU A 791 -22.28 -26.95 -28.53
N HIS A 792 -21.79 -27.76 -27.60
CA HIS A 792 -22.55 -28.82 -26.92
C HIS A 792 -22.73 -28.50 -25.42
N CYS A 793 -23.80 -28.99 -24.82
CA CYS A 793 -23.95 -29.10 -23.36
C CYS A 793 -24.72 -30.36 -22.97
N LEU A 794 -24.65 -30.73 -21.69
CA LEU A 794 -25.26 -31.95 -21.15
C LEU A 794 -26.08 -31.58 -19.90
N VAL A 795 -27.23 -32.22 -19.73
CA VAL A 795 -28.00 -32.17 -18.47
C VAL A 795 -28.08 -33.57 -17.89
N ILE A 796 -27.69 -33.72 -16.63
CA ILE A 796 -27.91 -34.96 -15.85
C ILE A 796 -29.26 -34.83 -15.16
N VAL A 797 -30.19 -35.75 -15.40
CA VAL A 797 -31.57 -35.64 -14.93
C VAL A 797 -31.68 -36.08 -13.47
N GLY A 798 -32.24 -35.21 -12.62
CA GLY A 798 -32.62 -35.50 -11.23
C GLY A 798 -33.90 -36.35 -11.13
N GLU A 799 -34.77 -36.02 -10.18
CA GLU A 799 -36.14 -36.53 -10.10
C GLU A 799 -37.03 -35.79 -11.11
N THR A 800 -38.03 -36.48 -11.67
CA THR A 800 -38.91 -35.96 -12.72
C THR A 800 -40.38 -35.98 -12.31
N HIS A 801 -41.09 -34.91 -12.65
CA HIS A 801 -42.55 -34.90 -12.67
C HIS A 801 -43.05 -35.60 -13.95
N PRO A 802 -44.21 -36.31 -13.97
CA PRO A 802 -44.67 -37.04 -15.15
C PRO A 802 -44.76 -36.21 -16.45
N VAL A 803 -45.09 -34.92 -16.35
CA VAL A 803 -45.11 -33.99 -17.52
C VAL A 803 -43.70 -33.73 -18.09
N GLU A 804 -42.66 -33.82 -17.26
CA GLU A 804 -41.27 -33.73 -17.71
C GLU A 804 -40.86 -35.04 -18.41
N GLU A 805 -41.36 -36.18 -17.95
CA GLU A 805 -41.16 -37.49 -18.60
C GLU A 805 -41.83 -37.54 -19.98
N GLU A 806 -43.10 -37.13 -20.07
CA GLU A 806 -43.84 -36.96 -21.34
C GLU A 806 -43.10 -36.03 -22.32
N MET A 807 -42.44 -34.98 -21.83
CA MET A 807 -41.62 -34.10 -22.67
C MET A 807 -40.30 -34.73 -23.13
N LEU A 808 -39.63 -35.51 -22.28
CA LEU A 808 -38.40 -36.22 -22.62
C LEU A 808 -38.63 -37.32 -23.67
N GLU A 809 -39.82 -37.94 -23.74
CA GLU A 809 -40.17 -38.94 -24.76
C GLU A 809 -40.03 -38.41 -26.20
N PHE A 810 -40.32 -37.13 -26.45
CA PHE A 810 -40.13 -36.52 -27.78
C PHE A 810 -38.66 -36.56 -28.22
N TYR A 811 -37.74 -36.36 -27.27
CA TYR A 811 -36.29 -36.34 -27.49
C TYR A 811 -35.61 -37.70 -27.26
N GLN A 812 -36.35 -38.73 -26.86
CA GLN A 812 -35.78 -40.02 -26.48
C GLN A 812 -34.98 -40.68 -27.62
N TYR A 813 -33.79 -41.18 -27.27
CA TYR A 813 -32.87 -41.91 -28.14
C TYR A 813 -33.57 -43.09 -28.83
N LYS A 814 -33.47 -43.14 -30.15
CA LYS A 814 -34.02 -44.18 -31.02
C LYS A 814 -32.86 -44.80 -31.79
N SER A 815 -32.80 -46.13 -31.85
CA SER A 815 -31.73 -46.86 -32.54
C SER A 815 -31.74 -46.57 -34.04
N GLY A 816 -30.88 -45.65 -34.49
CA GLY A 816 -30.88 -45.10 -35.84
C GLY A 816 -30.69 -43.58 -35.92
N ASN A 817 -30.79 -42.88 -34.78
CA ASN A 817 -30.18 -41.56 -34.57
C ASN A 817 -28.67 -41.70 -34.31
#